data_AF-A0A1I0D776-F1
#
_entry.id   AF-A0A1I0D776-F1
#
_cell.length_a   1.000
_cell.length_b   1.000
_cell.length_c   1.000
_cell.angle_alpha   90.00
_cell.angle_beta   90.00
_cell.angle_gamma   90.00
#
_symmetry.space_group_name_H-M   'P 1'
#
loop_
_entity.id
_entity.type
_entity.pdbx_description
1 polymer ?
#
loop_
_entity_poly.entity_id
_entity_poly.type
_entity_poly.pdbx_seq_one_letter_code
_entity_poly.pdbx_strand_id
1 'polypeptide(L)'
;MKTIPFISLFLLLICFSSFAQNEVILLRPETGKEYIYQFNKSIYHQSEDGEKLNEFLWTKILEIEYRTTEPDNKKLLFVTVSKNTLQKPGEIPFAYRDYEYPEFQNEYYGGARTDAYENLVCNILFKYEFNEETSELKLYNRDEVLLAAKKRLDKKAFDQVSKNRQIEAFNTKAIPQITKSVQLLFQVKSEMLDPQKYDVDIATKDHVLSVTNQRWDEKPGLYTLNYSINDQEKFLREYQSISLDSTKHSRFINGNYYSLFYNEESIKLLNLKEKTGTRLIVSGTVSGVINKKVTLAILRNPYGTELYQETVFLDESNTFHIETELENPGLVFLLFGQSNSSAELPTISLYAEPGSNIHLIANGEFPWDVEFSGDFAAAQELLYNFNKEYEWLEQRMNFNSIYWWWSSNMKFVNLRDAIDNFDVKSMAYKEAIPAYVFDFVRNELKANLMCGVLEFLSTWEYKQRVNWGQVYFPDEDIVDLDYLNKVLNEIEIHEIYNANGVFSRQFANSYLSYYLQTVKKVRSVNYFGFEIVSTPSNELRFYGDLPNKIEIAKALLAGPALYGQIAEMLLQEKTTIYNQESEAQIYRKNEVEKYLDLMLRLCNDPGFSQSLEGIISTQSEWDKKDYVPNTKFFNEKGEAKYLKDFLGNKPALFYVTKNWSKERYYFDELAKENPEINFVLVTEGSNIQEWMDYTKRANPVAYQLFLINHKVQLGSIFKSGKGHFIAYDKDGVRIGFDRNMVSGMNLCKQNLQPKKKELNKSQLQIIIVVLLSILTILIIGLLLWKWRVRRQFRKEEQKRRLRELELTAIRSQMNPHFLFNSLNSVQNLVQQNKGREAHLYLSDFAGLIRKVLNNSEKEEVSLAEELELIRQYLNLEKLRFDFEFEVLVDETIDAHNTQVPSLLLQPFVENAIVHGLQNKRGEKHLKIDVMKKDAFVLITITDNGIGRKAAKEIQQQKNGKGTKLMKERLNILQQKQGEKYKLTTTDLEEGTLVEIVLPEEK
;
A
#
# COMPACT_ATOMS: atom_id res chain seq x y z
N MET A 1 -66.13 28.84 -15.21
CA MET A 1 -67.55 28.44 -15.10
C MET A 1 -68.00 28.67 -13.66
N LYS A 2 -69.22 29.19 -13.48
CA LYS A 2 -69.77 29.66 -12.20
C LYS A 2 -69.82 28.52 -11.16
N THR A 3 -69.46 28.87 -9.92
CA THR A 3 -69.65 28.10 -8.69
C THR A 3 -71.10 27.63 -8.58
N ILE A 4 -71.30 26.32 -8.58
CA ILE A 4 -72.59 25.70 -8.21
C ILE A 4 -72.56 25.51 -6.69
N PRO A 5 -73.59 25.93 -5.93
CA PRO A 5 -73.60 25.81 -4.48
C PRO A 5 -73.79 24.35 -4.05
N PHE A 6 -73.01 23.97 -3.03
CA PHE A 6 -72.82 22.66 -2.40
C PHE A 6 -74.10 21.80 -2.19
N ILE A 7 -75.26 22.43 -2.01
CA ILE A 7 -76.58 21.77 -1.88
C ILE A 7 -76.98 21.03 -3.18
N SER A 8 -76.47 21.48 -4.33
CA SER A 8 -76.74 20.87 -5.64
C SER A 8 -75.93 19.60 -5.86
N LEU A 9 -74.72 19.50 -5.29
CA LEU A 9 -73.91 18.28 -5.35
C LEU A 9 -74.51 17.19 -4.44
N PHE A 10 -75.06 17.59 -3.30
CA PHE A 10 -75.80 16.73 -2.37
C PHE A 10 -77.13 16.23 -2.97
N LEU A 11 -77.89 17.10 -3.65
CA LEU A 11 -79.08 16.71 -4.42
C LEU A 11 -78.74 15.85 -5.64
N LEU A 12 -77.60 16.10 -6.31
CA LEU A 12 -77.11 15.22 -7.38
C LEU A 12 -76.81 13.81 -6.84
N LEU A 13 -76.01 13.68 -5.78
CA LEU A 13 -75.62 12.39 -5.20
C LEU A 13 -76.83 11.55 -4.73
N ILE A 14 -77.86 12.18 -4.17
CA ILE A 14 -79.11 11.51 -3.78
C ILE A 14 -79.94 11.10 -5.01
N CYS A 15 -80.02 11.96 -6.04
CA CYS A 15 -80.73 11.64 -7.29
C CYS A 15 -80.02 10.56 -8.14
N PHE A 16 -78.70 10.38 -7.99
CA PHE A 16 -77.92 9.39 -8.74
C PHE A 16 -77.93 7.97 -8.15
N SER A 17 -78.53 7.75 -6.98
CA SER A 17 -78.72 6.42 -6.39
C SER A 17 -79.54 5.44 -7.26
N SER A 18 -80.19 5.95 -8.31
CA SER A 18 -80.92 5.14 -9.30
C SER A 18 -80.25 5.05 -10.69
N PHE A 19 -79.15 5.77 -10.95
CA PHE A 19 -78.51 5.82 -12.28
C PHE A 19 -76.97 5.77 -12.32
N ALA A 20 -76.24 5.88 -11.21
CA ALA A 20 -74.78 5.93 -11.24
C ALA A 20 -74.13 4.64 -10.68
N GLN A 21 -74.12 3.57 -11.48
CA GLN A 21 -73.06 2.56 -11.36
C GLN A 21 -71.91 3.05 -12.25
N ASN A 22 -70.83 3.56 -11.66
CA ASN A 22 -69.48 3.83 -12.24
C ASN A 22 -68.96 5.29 -12.33
N GLU A 23 -69.58 6.31 -11.73
CA GLU A 23 -68.92 7.65 -11.71
C GLU A 23 -67.75 7.70 -10.71
N VAL A 24 -66.62 8.32 -11.08
CA VAL A 24 -65.43 8.45 -10.22
C VAL A 24 -65.26 9.93 -9.88
N ILE A 25 -65.09 10.27 -8.60
CA ILE A 25 -64.69 11.63 -8.22
C ILE A 25 -63.21 11.77 -8.56
N LEU A 26 -62.92 12.64 -9.53
CA LEU A 26 -61.57 12.88 -10.03
C LEU A 26 -60.91 14.02 -9.24
N LEU A 27 -59.79 13.70 -8.60
CA LEU A 27 -58.91 14.64 -7.93
C LEU A 27 -57.78 15.03 -8.90
N ARG A 28 -57.39 16.31 -8.92
CA ARG A 28 -56.43 16.84 -9.91
C ARG A 28 -55.23 17.45 -9.19
N PRO A 29 -54.01 16.96 -9.45
CA PRO A 29 -52.80 17.59 -8.95
C PRO A 29 -52.54 18.92 -9.65
N GLU A 30 -51.85 19.83 -8.97
CA GLU A 30 -51.50 21.14 -9.54
C GLU A 30 -50.04 21.18 -9.99
N THR A 31 -49.81 21.87 -11.11
CA THR A 31 -48.47 22.00 -11.69
C THR A 31 -47.58 22.83 -10.76
N GLY A 32 -46.38 22.35 -10.47
CA GLY A 32 -45.42 23.06 -9.62
C GLY A 32 -45.64 22.84 -8.12
N LYS A 33 -46.56 21.95 -7.72
CA LYS A 33 -46.67 21.46 -6.34
C LYS A 33 -46.04 20.06 -6.19
N GLU A 34 -45.44 19.82 -5.04
CA GLU A 34 -44.93 18.53 -4.59
C GLU A 34 -45.76 18.03 -3.40
N TYR A 35 -46.25 16.81 -3.51
CA TYR A 35 -47.11 16.16 -2.53
C TYR A 35 -46.34 15.02 -1.86
N ILE A 36 -46.23 15.04 -0.54
CA ILE A 36 -45.59 13.98 0.24
C ILE A 36 -46.66 13.20 0.99
N TYR A 37 -46.90 11.95 0.59
CA TYR A 37 -47.90 11.07 1.18
C TYR A 37 -47.25 9.93 1.96
N GLN A 38 -47.76 9.66 3.16
CA GLN A 38 -47.45 8.44 3.90
C GLN A 38 -48.57 7.42 3.73
N PHE A 39 -48.21 6.22 3.32
CA PHE A 39 -49.08 5.07 3.20
C PHE A 39 -48.72 4.09 4.32
N ASN A 40 -49.68 3.71 5.15
CA ASN A 40 -49.51 2.64 6.10
C ASN A 40 -50.40 1.47 5.74
N LYS A 41 -49.93 0.27 5.99
CA LYS A 41 -50.71 -0.96 5.95
C LYS A 41 -50.37 -1.76 7.19
N SER A 42 -51.33 -1.96 8.08
CA SER A 42 -51.15 -2.77 9.28
C SER A 42 -52.03 -4.01 9.25
N ILE A 43 -51.47 -5.09 9.78
CA ILE A 43 -52.20 -6.30 10.15
C ILE A 43 -52.07 -6.40 11.65
N TYR A 44 -53.19 -6.43 12.37
CA TYR A 44 -53.20 -6.48 13.82
C TYR A 44 -54.32 -7.35 14.33
N HIS A 45 -54.19 -7.79 15.57
CA HIS A 45 -55.32 -8.28 16.34
C HIS A 45 -55.67 -7.28 17.44
N GLN A 46 -56.92 -7.26 17.84
CA GLN A 46 -57.37 -6.38 18.93
C GLN A 46 -57.48 -7.19 20.22
N SER A 47 -56.94 -6.67 21.32
CA SER A 47 -57.10 -7.28 22.65
C SER A 47 -58.52 -7.09 23.18
N GLU A 48 -58.90 -7.81 24.25
CA GLU A 48 -60.19 -7.64 24.93
C GLU A 48 -60.37 -6.20 25.48
N ASP A 49 -59.27 -5.53 25.85
CA ASP A 49 -59.26 -4.15 26.33
C ASP A 49 -59.28 -3.10 25.21
N GLY A 50 -59.31 -3.53 23.94
CA GLY A 50 -59.40 -2.66 22.76
C GLY A 50 -58.07 -2.19 22.18
N GLU A 51 -56.92 -2.61 22.73
CA GLU A 51 -55.59 -2.25 22.22
C GLU A 51 -55.29 -2.95 20.88
N LYS A 52 -54.67 -2.21 19.95
CA LYS A 52 -54.19 -2.75 18.68
C LYS A 52 -52.83 -3.41 18.87
N LEU A 53 -52.82 -4.74 18.87
CA LEU A 53 -51.61 -5.55 18.90
C LEU A 53 -51.20 -5.83 17.45
N ASN A 54 -50.40 -4.92 16.88
CA ASN A 54 -49.87 -5.04 15.52
C ASN A 54 -49.12 -6.37 15.37
N GLU A 55 -49.29 -7.09 14.26
CA GLU A 55 -48.39 -8.18 13.85
C GLU A 55 -47.39 -7.68 12.79
N PHE A 56 -47.87 -6.82 11.90
CA PHE A 56 -47.09 -6.21 10.83
C PHE A 56 -47.55 -4.79 10.60
N LEU A 57 -46.61 -3.86 10.40
CA LEU A 57 -46.87 -2.50 9.95
C LEU A 57 -45.94 -2.17 8.79
N TRP A 58 -46.51 -2.08 7.59
CA TRP A 58 -45.84 -1.53 6.42
C TRP A 58 -46.06 -0.02 6.37
N THR A 59 -45.00 0.76 6.14
CA THR A 59 -45.07 2.21 5.92
C THR A 59 -44.30 2.60 4.67
N LYS A 60 -44.95 3.26 3.71
CA LYS A 60 -44.31 3.84 2.51
C LYS A 60 -44.47 5.36 2.51
N ILE A 61 -43.45 6.10 2.09
CA ILE A 61 -43.55 7.54 1.81
C ILE A 61 -43.37 7.74 0.30
N LEU A 62 -44.35 8.39 -0.31
CA LEU A 62 -44.43 8.69 -1.73
C LEU A 62 -44.29 10.20 -1.92
N GLU A 63 -43.28 10.60 -2.66
CA GLU A 63 -43.07 11.97 -3.12
C GLU A 63 -43.58 12.07 -4.55
N ILE A 64 -44.53 12.98 -4.78
CA ILE A 64 -45.27 13.08 -6.03
C ILE A 64 -45.21 14.51 -6.53
N GLU A 65 -44.71 14.67 -7.74
CA GLU A 65 -44.62 15.97 -8.39
C GLU A 65 -45.33 15.93 -9.74
N TYR A 66 -46.14 16.95 -10.01
CA TYR A 66 -46.87 17.08 -11.27
C TYR A 66 -46.23 18.15 -12.16
N ARG A 67 -45.75 17.74 -13.34
CA ARG A 67 -45.14 18.64 -14.32
C ARG A 67 -45.72 18.45 -15.71
N THR A 68 -45.66 19.54 -16.49
CA THR A 68 -45.83 19.48 -17.95
C THR A 68 -44.44 19.50 -18.59
N THR A 69 -44.11 18.53 -19.45
CA THR A 69 -42.81 18.47 -20.12
C THR A 69 -42.81 19.20 -21.46
N GLU A 70 -41.78 19.98 -21.75
CA GLU A 70 -41.53 20.56 -23.08
C GLU A 70 -40.67 19.63 -23.95
N PRO A 71 -40.84 19.59 -25.29
CA PRO A 71 -41.80 20.35 -26.11
C PRO A 71 -43.17 19.65 -26.31
N ASP A 72 -43.33 18.40 -25.86
CA ASP A 72 -44.50 17.55 -26.16
C ASP A 72 -45.77 17.89 -25.35
N ASN A 73 -45.71 18.84 -24.40
CA ASN A 73 -46.80 19.18 -23.47
C ASN A 73 -47.41 17.98 -22.72
N LYS A 74 -46.62 16.91 -22.51
CA LYS A 74 -47.07 15.74 -21.76
C LYS A 74 -47.19 16.08 -20.29
N LYS A 75 -48.32 15.68 -19.69
CA LYS A 75 -48.63 15.86 -18.27
C LYS A 75 -48.16 14.62 -17.50
N LEU A 76 -47.07 14.76 -16.76
CA LEU A 76 -46.41 13.65 -16.08
C LEU A 76 -46.46 13.83 -14.56
N LEU A 77 -46.77 12.74 -13.87
CA LEU A 77 -46.54 12.56 -12.45
C LEU A 77 -45.19 11.88 -12.24
N PHE A 78 -44.29 12.58 -11.56
CA PHE A 78 -43.00 12.10 -11.11
C PHE A 78 -43.20 11.57 -9.70
N VAL A 79 -43.11 10.26 -9.54
CA VAL A 79 -43.36 9.58 -8.28
C VAL A 79 -42.09 8.87 -7.82
N THR A 80 -41.66 9.16 -6.60
CA THR A 80 -40.54 8.50 -5.94
C THR A 80 -41.01 7.90 -4.62
N VAL A 81 -40.59 6.68 -4.31
CA VAL A 81 -40.79 6.09 -2.98
C VAL A 81 -39.55 6.37 -2.15
N SER A 82 -39.62 7.36 -1.25
CA SER A 82 -38.47 7.78 -0.42
C SER A 82 -38.34 6.97 0.87
N LYS A 83 -39.40 6.28 1.30
CA LYS A 83 -39.38 5.33 2.42
C LYS A 83 -40.26 4.12 2.09
N ASN A 84 -39.82 2.94 2.49
CA ASN A 84 -40.62 1.71 2.58
C ASN A 84 -40.15 1.01 3.85
N THR A 85 -41.00 0.58 4.78
CA THR A 85 -40.55 -0.10 6.02
C THR A 85 -41.57 -1.15 6.41
N LEU A 86 -41.12 -2.26 7.00
CA LEU A 86 -41.96 -3.28 7.62
C LEU A 86 -41.53 -3.51 9.06
N GLN A 87 -42.40 -3.17 10.00
CA GLN A 87 -42.19 -3.41 11.42
C GLN A 87 -42.96 -4.64 11.87
N LYS A 88 -42.29 -5.52 12.64
CA LYS A 88 -42.92 -6.59 13.44
C LYS A 88 -42.66 -6.33 14.93
N PRO A 89 -43.61 -6.62 15.84
CA PRO A 89 -43.39 -6.47 17.28
C PRO A 89 -42.32 -7.43 17.80
N GLY A 90 -41.49 -6.94 18.73
CA GLY A 90 -40.39 -7.71 19.33
C GLY A 90 -39.15 -7.84 18.44
N GLU A 91 -39.23 -7.42 17.18
CA GLU A 91 -38.09 -7.26 16.27
C GLU A 91 -37.79 -5.76 16.12
N ILE A 92 -36.50 -5.40 15.95
CA ILE A 92 -36.13 -4.04 15.54
C ILE A 92 -36.88 -3.78 14.21
N PRO A 93 -37.62 -2.66 14.05
CA PRO A 93 -38.38 -2.39 12.84
C PRO A 93 -37.50 -2.60 11.60
N PHE A 94 -37.87 -3.56 10.74
CA PHE A 94 -37.18 -3.81 9.48
C PHE A 94 -37.49 -2.64 8.55
N ALA A 95 -36.69 -1.59 8.61
CA ALA A 95 -36.82 -0.53 7.65
C ALA A 95 -36.33 -1.06 6.28
N TYR A 96 -37.24 -1.42 5.37
CA TYR A 96 -36.96 -1.47 3.91
C TYR A 96 -36.55 -0.10 3.33
N ARG A 97 -36.05 0.80 4.18
CA ARG A 97 -35.29 1.95 3.75
C ARG A 97 -34.10 1.35 3.02
N ASP A 98 -33.72 2.02 1.96
CA ASP A 98 -32.58 1.71 1.09
C ASP A 98 -31.20 1.66 1.78
N TYR A 99 -31.18 1.59 3.11
CA TYR A 99 -30.06 1.84 3.99
C TYR A 99 -29.74 0.66 4.94
N GLU A 100 -30.22 -0.54 4.66
CA GLU A 100 -29.59 -1.75 5.19
C GLU A 100 -28.58 -2.27 4.18
N TYR A 101 -27.31 -2.06 4.52
CA TYR A 101 -26.24 -2.93 4.09
C TYR A 101 -26.58 -4.28 4.73
N PRO A 102 -26.86 -5.35 3.96
CA PRO A 102 -27.26 -6.60 4.57
C PRO A 102 -26.10 -7.07 5.44
N GLU A 103 -26.41 -7.62 6.61
CA GLU A 103 -25.47 -8.30 7.49
C GLU A 103 -24.50 -9.19 6.68
N PHE A 104 -23.32 -8.67 6.35
CA PHE A 104 -22.31 -9.44 5.62
C PHE A 104 -21.52 -10.26 6.63
N GLN A 105 -22.17 -11.28 7.20
CA GLN A 105 -21.50 -12.53 7.58
C GLN A 105 -22.40 -13.68 8.05
N ASN A 106 -23.72 -13.52 8.07
CA ASN A 106 -24.58 -14.69 8.20
C ASN A 106 -25.05 -15.12 6.81
N GLU A 107 -24.77 -16.37 6.47
CA GLU A 107 -25.57 -17.13 5.51
C GLU A 107 -27.03 -16.73 5.71
N TYR A 108 -27.72 -16.47 4.61
CA TYR A 108 -29.14 -16.17 4.54
C TYR A 108 -29.91 -17.36 5.17
N TYR A 109 -29.92 -17.42 6.50
CA TYR A 109 -30.37 -18.56 7.27
C TYR A 109 -31.86 -18.43 7.47
N GLY A 110 -32.58 -19.31 6.80
CA GLY A 110 -33.77 -19.90 7.38
C GLY A 110 -35.03 -19.04 7.32
N GLY A 111 -35.86 -19.34 6.32
CA GLY A 111 -37.25 -19.68 6.63
C GLY A 111 -38.17 -18.56 7.14
N ALA A 112 -38.05 -17.34 6.65
CA ALA A 112 -39.18 -16.41 6.67
C ALA A 112 -39.15 -15.51 5.43
N ARG A 113 -40.28 -15.46 4.73
CA ARG A 113 -40.53 -14.74 3.47
C ARG A 113 -40.01 -13.30 3.51
N THR A 114 -39.18 -12.92 2.55
CA THR A 114 -39.04 -11.52 2.13
C THR A 114 -39.15 -11.43 0.62
N ASP A 115 -40.19 -10.74 0.17
CA ASP A 115 -40.42 -10.34 -1.21
C ASP A 115 -39.35 -9.31 -1.60
N ALA A 116 -38.11 -9.75 -1.88
CA ALA A 116 -36.95 -8.88 -2.13
C ALA A 116 -37.16 -7.85 -3.27
N TYR A 117 -38.16 -8.08 -4.12
CA TYR A 117 -38.61 -7.13 -5.12
C TYR A 117 -39.25 -5.85 -4.52
N GLU A 118 -39.85 -5.90 -3.33
CA GLU A 118 -40.37 -4.72 -2.62
C GLU A 118 -39.26 -3.72 -2.26
N ASN A 119 -38.02 -4.20 -2.10
CA ASN A 119 -36.86 -3.36 -1.85
C ASN A 119 -36.39 -2.62 -3.11
N LEU A 120 -36.79 -3.07 -4.30
CA LEU A 120 -36.40 -2.41 -5.55
C LEU A 120 -37.22 -1.15 -5.80
N VAL A 121 -38.32 -0.94 -5.07
CA VAL A 121 -39.26 0.16 -5.25
C VAL A 121 -38.67 1.52 -4.84
N CYS A 122 -37.91 1.54 -3.76
CA CYS A 122 -37.37 2.77 -3.19
C CYS A 122 -36.43 3.49 -4.16
N ASN A 123 -36.51 4.81 -4.21
CA ASN A 123 -35.65 5.68 -5.02
C ASN A 123 -35.58 5.32 -6.52
N ILE A 124 -36.58 4.60 -7.05
CA ILE A 124 -36.81 4.53 -8.49
C ILE A 124 -37.83 5.61 -8.85
N LEU A 125 -37.48 6.43 -9.83
CA LEU A 125 -38.40 7.42 -10.37
C LEU A 125 -39.41 6.73 -11.29
N PHE A 126 -40.68 6.76 -10.90
CA PHE A 126 -41.81 6.35 -11.73
C PHE A 126 -42.39 7.59 -12.39
N LYS A 127 -42.36 7.64 -13.73
CA LYS A 127 -43.00 8.69 -14.52
C LYS A 127 -44.33 8.14 -15.03
N TYR A 128 -45.43 8.64 -14.50
CA TYR A 128 -46.77 8.29 -14.97
C TYR A 128 -47.30 9.38 -15.89
N GLU A 129 -47.75 9.01 -17.07
CA GLU A 129 -48.63 9.85 -17.86
C GLU A 129 -50.00 9.89 -17.17
N PHE A 130 -50.48 11.10 -16.86
CA PHE A 130 -51.73 11.32 -16.14
C PHE A 130 -52.80 11.83 -17.11
N ASN A 131 -53.89 11.07 -17.24
CA ASN A 131 -55.06 11.50 -18.00
C ASN A 131 -56.00 12.32 -17.11
N GLU A 132 -56.12 13.63 -17.34
CA GLU A 132 -56.98 14.51 -16.51
C GLU A 132 -58.50 14.29 -16.68
N GLU A 133 -58.92 13.58 -17.73
CA GLU A 133 -60.33 13.25 -18.00
C GLU A 133 -60.77 11.99 -17.26
N THR A 134 -59.87 11.03 -17.07
CA THR A 134 -60.16 9.73 -16.42
C THR A 134 -59.43 9.54 -15.09
N SER A 135 -58.50 10.44 -14.76
CA SER A 135 -57.46 10.28 -13.72
C SER A 135 -56.58 9.03 -13.88
N GLU A 136 -56.63 8.31 -15.01
CA GLU A 136 -55.87 7.08 -15.19
C GLU A 136 -54.35 7.33 -15.31
N LEU A 137 -53.58 6.43 -14.71
CA LEU A 137 -52.13 6.44 -14.74
C LEU A 137 -51.58 5.38 -15.70
N LYS A 138 -50.71 5.83 -16.62
CA LYS A 138 -49.93 4.94 -17.45
C LYS A 138 -48.44 5.13 -17.17
N LEU A 139 -47.75 4.08 -16.73
CA LEU A 139 -46.31 4.15 -16.48
C LEU A 139 -45.56 4.35 -17.81
N TYR A 140 -45.00 5.55 -17.99
CA TYR A 140 -44.31 5.98 -19.20
C TYR A 140 -42.90 5.41 -19.30
N ASN A 141 -42.16 5.38 -18.18
CA ASN A 141 -40.76 4.98 -18.15
C ASN A 141 -40.54 3.53 -17.67
N ARG A 142 -41.43 2.61 -18.05
CA ARG A 142 -41.39 1.22 -17.57
C ARG A 142 -40.04 0.53 -17.84
N ASP A 143 -39.47 0.71 -19.02
CA ASP A 143 -38.18 0.10 -19.37
C ASP A 143 -37.02 0.70 -18.56
N GLU A 144 -37.04 2.02 -18.28
CA GLU A 144 -36.06 2.68 -17.40
C GLU A 144 -36.16 2.14 -15.97
N VAL A 145 -37.39 1.98 -15.46
CA VAL A 145 -37.70 1.41 -14.14
C VAL A 145 -37.19 -0.03 -14.02
N LEU A 146 -37.46 -0.88 -15.02
CA LEU A 146 -36.99 -2.27 -15.05
C LEU A 146 -35.47 -2.35 -15.22
N LEU A 147 -34.87 -1.48 -16.03
CA LEU A 147 -33.42 -1.41 -16.19
C LEU A 147 -32.73 -0.99 -14.88
N ALA A 148 -33.29 -0.01 -14.16
CA ALA A 148 -32.80 0.41 -12.86
C ALA A 148 -32.88 -0.75 -11.85
N ALA A 149 -34.01 -1.45 -11.78
CA ALA A 149 -34.18 -2.63 -10.93
C ALA A 149 -33.21 -3.77 -11.31
N LYS A 150 -33.00 -4.02 -12.61
CA LYS A 150 -32.07 -5.04 -13.11
C LYS A 150 -30.62 -4.71 -12.77
N LYS A 151 -30.19 -3.46 -13.01
CA LYS A 151 -28.85 -2.99 -12.61
C LYS A 151 -28.62 -3.18 -11.11
N ARG A 152 -29.63 -2.94 -10.28
CA ARG A 152 -29.56 -3.16 -8.83
C ARG A 152 -29.45 -4.65 -8.47
N LEU A 153 -30.21 -5.52 -9.12
CA LEU A 153 -30.15 -6.97 -8.87
C LEU A 153 -28.88 -7.63 -9.42
N ASP A 154 -28.37 -7.18 -10.57
CA ASP A 154 -27.14 -7.71 -11.17
C ASP A 154 -25.93 -7.54 -10.24
N LYS A 155 -25.94 -6.47 -9.44
CA LYS A 155 -24.93 -6.13 -8.43
C LYS A 155 -25.09 -6.88 -7.09
N LYS A 156 -26.20 -7.61 -6.88
CA LYS A 156 -26.44 -8.46 -5.70
C LYS A 156 -25.96 -9.91 -5.94
N ALA A 157 -25.61 -10.61 -4.86
CA ALA A 157 -25.11 -11.99 -4.88
C ALA A 157 -26.20 -13.05 -5.11
N PHE A 158 -27.23 -12.74 -5.90
CA PHE A 158 -28.21 -13.74 -6.34
C PHE A 158 -27.66 -14.54 -7.52
N ASP A 159 -28.08 -15.79 -7.66
CA ASP A 159 -27.91 -16.53 -8.92
C ASP A 159 -28.83 -15.93 -10.01
N GLN A 160 -28.54 -16.24 -11.27
CA GLN A 160 -29.27 -15.64 -12.41
C GLN A 160 -30.77 -16.00 -12.42
N VAL A 161 -31.14 -17.19 -11.94
CA VAL A 161 -32.56 -17.62 -11.88
C VAL A 161 -33.31 -16.82 -10.82
N SER A 162 -32.70 -16.63 -9.65
CA SER A 162 -33.25 -15.78 -8.60
C SER A 162 -33.37 -14.32 -9.04
N LYS A 163 -32.37 -13.77 -9.75
CA LYS A 163 -32.45 -12.39 -10.31
C LYS A 163 -33.65 -12.24 -11.25
N ASN A 164 -33.82 -13.17 -12.19
CA ASN A 164 -34.92 -13.13 -13.15
C ASN A 164 -36.28 -13.22 -12.44
N ARG A 165 -36.42 -14.12 -11.44
CA ARG A 165 -37.64 -14.24 -10.64
C ARG A 165 -37.98 -12.96 -9.88
N GLN A 166 -36.99 -12.29 -9.30
CA GLN A 166 -37.20 -11.03 -8.58
C GLN A 166 -37.57 -9.88 -9.52
N ILE A 167 -36.97 -9.79 -10.71
CA ILE A 167 -37.39 -8.81 -11.74
C ILE A 167 -38.81 -9.08 -12.22
N GLU A 168 -39.17 -10.35 -12.42
CA GLU A 168 -40.53 -10.72 -12.81
C GLU A 168 -41.52 -10.35 -11.71
N ALA A 169 -41.22 -10.65 -10.45
CA ALA A 169 -42.06 -10.28 -9.31
C ALA A 169 -42.15 -8.75 -9.13
N PHE A 170 -41.05 -8.02 -9.34
CA PHE A 170 -41.06 -6.55 -9.35
C PHE A 170 -42.01 -6.00 -10.42
N ASN A 171 -41.90 -6.53 -11.63
CA ASN A 171 -42.70 -6.11 -12.78
C ASN A 171 -44.20 -6.47 -12.65
N THR A 172 -44.51 -7.62 -12.05
CA THR A 172 -45.87 -8.17 -11.98
C THR A 172 -46.60 -7.87 -10.67
N LYS A 173 -45.87 -7.53 -9.59
CA LYS A 173 -46.45 -7.26 -8.27
C LYS A 173 -46.18 -5.84 -7.78
N ALA A 174 -44.91 -5.44 -7.61
CA ALA A 174 -44.58 -4.15 -7.00
C ALA A 174 -44.97 -2.95 -7.89
N ILE A 175 -44.63 -2.96 -9.18
CA ILE A 175 -45.01 -1.87 -10.09
C ILE A 175 -46.55 -1.67 -10.07
N PRO A 176 -47.39 -2.71 -10.30
CA PRO A 176 -48.84 -2.56 -10.20
C PRO A 176 -49.35 -2.08 -8.84
N GLN A 177 -48.73 -2.52 -7.73
CA GLN A 177 -49.12 -2.05 -6.39
C GLN A 177 -48.86 -0.56 -6.21
N ILE A 178 -47.69 -0.05 -6.60
CA ILE A 178 -47.39 1.39 -6.55
C ILE A 178 -48.33 2.16 -7.45
N THR A 179 -48.55 1.68 -8.68
CA THR A 179 -49.50 2.32 -9.59
C THR A 179 -50.88 2.41 -8.96
N LYS A 180 -51.36 1.34 -8.31
CA LYS A 180 -52.65 1.34 -7.59
C LYS A 180 -52.66 2.33 -6.41
N SER A 181 -51.58 2.40 -5.62
CA SER A 181 -51.44 3.35 -4.51
C SER A 181 -51.48 4.80 -4.97
N VAL A 182 -50.75 5.13 -6.05
CA VAL A 182 -50.76 6.48 -6.63
C VAL A 182 -52.13 6.76 -7.27
N GLN A 183 -52.73 5.78 -7.94
CA GLN A 183 -54.04 5.92 -8.58
C GLN A 183 -55.14 6.27 -7.57
N LEU A 184 -55.07 5.71 -6.36
CA LEU A 184 -56.02 5.96 -5.27
C LEU A 184 -55.97 7.41 -4.75
N LEU A 185 -54.85 8.11 -4.93
CA LEU A 185 -54.74 9.53 -4.57
C LEU A 185 -55.58 10.43 -5.48
N PHE A 186 -55.90 9.96 -6.68
CA PHE A 186 -56.52 10.76 -7.73
C PHE A 186 -57.95 10.33 -8.09
N GLN A 187 -58.48 9.29 -7.44
CA GLN A 187 -59.79 8.70 -7.75
C GLN A 187 -60.52 8.24 -6.48
N VAL A 188 -61.78 8.66 -6.32
CA VAL A 188 -62.71 8.07 -5.34
C VAL A 188 -63.84 7.38 -6.09
N LYS A 189 -64.02 6.06 -5.88
CA LYS A 189 -65.04 5.27 -6.57
C LYS A 189 -66.43 5.50 -5.96
N SER A 190 -67.42 5.85 -6.79
CA SER A 190 -68.82 6.04 -6.35
C SER A 190 -69.44 4.82 -5.65
N GLU A 191 -69.07 3.60 -6.05
CA GLU A 191 -69.57 2.36 -5.43
C GLU A 191 -69.30 2.28 -3.92
N MET A 192 -68.25 2.96 -3.45
CA MET A 192 -67.90 3.00 -2.04
C MET A 192 -68.83 3.92 -1.25
N LEU A 193 -69.51 4.87 -1.92
CA LEU A 193 -70.42 5.86 -1.35
C LEU A 193 -71.90 5.44 -1.46
N ASP A 194 -72.17 4.18 -1.80
CA ASP A 194 -73.52 3.65 -1.99
C ASP A 194 -74.25 3.48 -0.64
N PRO A 195 -75.23 4.34 -0.30
CA PRO A 195 -75.93 4.28 0.98
C PRO A 195 -76.82 3.05 1.12
N GLN A 196 -77.04 2.28 0.03
CA GLN A 196 -77.74 0.99 0.11
C GLN A 196 -76.82 -0.14 0.61
N LYS A 197 -75.50 0.06 0.59
CA LYS A 197 -74.49 -0.93 0.99
C LYS A 197 -73.73 -0.56 2.27
N TYR A 198 -73.72 0.71 2.65
CA TYR A 198 -72.94 1.24 3.76
C TYR A 198 -73.75 2.25 4.57
N ASP A 199 -73.50 2.30 5.87
CA ASP A 199 -73.86 3.44 6.71
C ASP A 199 -72.87 4.56 6.42
N VAL A 200 -73.33 5.60 5.72
CA VAL A 200 -72.52 6.72 5.23
C VAL A 200 -72.77 7.95 6.11
N ASP A 201 -71.72 8.46 6.76
CA ASP A 201 -71.71 9.74 7.48
C ASP A 201 -70.80 10.74 6.76
N ILE A 202 -71.25 12.00 6.65
CA ILE A 202 -70.58 13.06 5.91
C ILE A 202 -70.48 14.31 6.78
N ALA A 203 -69.25 14.77 7.02
CA ALA A 203 -68.96 15.98 7.77
C ALA A 203 -68.15 16.96 6.91
N THR A 204 -68.36 18.26 7.13
CA THR A 204 -67.60 19.33 6.45
C THR A 204 -67.08 20.33 7.47
N LYS A 205 -65.78 20.63 7.41
CA LYS A 205 -65.14 21.69 8.22
C LYS A 205 -63.95 22.28 7.47
N ASP A 206 -63.83 23.61 7.42
CA ASP A 206 -62.67 24.32 6.85
C ASP A 206 -62.23 23.82 5.46
N HIS A 207 -63.16 23.72 4.51
CA HIS A 207 -62.91 23.22 3.13
C HIS A 207 -62.49 21.73 3.05
N VAL A 208 -62.67 20.99 4.15
CA VAL A 208 -62.41 19.56 4.21
C VAL A 208 -63.74 18.80 4.26
N LEU A 209 -63.96 17.94 3.27
CA LEU A 209 -65.04 16.97 3.23
C LEU A 209 -64.53 15.65 3.82
N SER A 210 -65.15 15.21 4.92
CA SER A 210 -64.89 13.93 5.54
C SER A 210 -66.06 12.98 5.29
N VAL A 211 -65.80 11.78 4.77
CA VAL A 211 -66.80 10.74 4.53
C VAL A 211 -66.38 9.48 5.28
N THR A 212 -67.29 8.95 6.09
CA THR A 212 -67.11 7.74 6.89
C THR A 212 -68.15 6.72 6.49
N ASN A 213 -67.72 5.56 6.00
CA ASN A 213 -68.60 4.48 5.60
C ASN A 213 -68.37 3.25 6.47
N GLN A 214 -69.44 2.68 7.00
CA GLN A 214 -69.38 1.47 7.81
C GLN A 214 -70.32 0.41 7.26
N ARG A 215 -69.93 -0.87 7.36
CA ARG A 215 -70.78 -2.00 6.96
C ARG A 215 -70.67 -3.14 7.97
N TRP A 216 -71.84 -3.61 8.41
CA TRP A 216 -72.01 -4.50 9.56
C TRP A 216 -72.81 -5.80 9.25
N ASP A 217 -73.14 -6.09 7.98
CA ASP A 217 -74.11 -7.12 7.56
C ASP A 217 -73.58 -8.58 7.51
N GLU A 218 -74.50 -9.55 7.38
CA GLU A 218 -74.46 -10.99 7.78
C GLU A 218 -73.39 -11.93 7.15
N LYS A 219 -72.43 -11.44 6.35
CA LYS A 219 -71.24 -12.22 5.96
C LYS A 219 -70.01 -11.63 6.64
N PRO A 220 -69.09 -12.45 7.17
CA PRO A 220 -68.21 -11.97 8.22
C PRO A 220 -67.21 -10.90 7.74
N GLY A 221 -67.37 -9.68 8.26
CA GLY A 221 -66.30 -8.70 8.43
C GLY A 221 -66.75 -7.26 8.73
N LEU A 222 -66.23 -6.67 9.82
CA LEU A 222 -66.31 -5.22 10.06
C LEU A 222 -65.53 -4.50 8.95
N TYR A 223 -66.18 -3.60 8.22
CA TYR A 223 -65.54 -2.73 7.23
C TYR A 223 -65.82 -1.26 7.56
N THR A 224 -64.74 -0.49 7.75
CA THR A 224 -64.79 0.95 7.97
C THR A 224 -63.92 1.64 6.92
N LEU A 225 -64.41 2.73 6.35
CA LEU A 225 -63.73 3.48 5.31
C LEU A 225 -63.89 4.97 5.54
N ASN A 226 -62.78 5.67 5.80
CA ASN A 226 -62.73 7.10 6.04
C ASN A 226 -61.97 7.77 4.90
N TYR A 227 -62.54 8.87 4.39
CA TYR A 227 -61.90 9.75 3.41
C TYR A 227 -61.96 11.18 3.90
N SER A 228 -60.89 11.94 3.66
CA SER A 228 -60.82 13.38 3.87
C SER A 228 -60.24 14.04 2.63
N ILE A 229 -61.02 14.94 2.01
CA ILE A 229 -60.68 15.59 0.74
C ILE A 229 -60.76 17.11 0.93
N ASN A 230 -59.80 17.86 0.39
CA ASN A 230 -59.94 19.31 0.28
C ASN A 230 -60.82 19.67 -0.94
N ASP A 231 -61.93 20.37 -0.71
CA ASP A 231 -62.96 20.62 -1.73
C ASP A 231 -62.57 21.73 -2.75
N GLN A 232 -61.69 22.65 -2.36
CA GLN A 232 -61.18 23.73 -3.22
C GLN A 232 -60.03 23.25 -4.12
N GLU A 233 -59.03 22.62 -3.50
CA GLU A 233 -57.76 22.25 -4.15
C GLU A 233 -57.79 20.82 -4.72
N LYS A 234 -58.88 20.08 -4.49
CA LYS A 234 -59.16 18.75 -5.05
C LYS A 234 -58.02 17.73 -4.90
N PHE A 235 -57.47 17.60 -3.70
CA PHE A 235 -56.53 16.53 -3.35
C PHE A 235 -56.98 15.74 -2.10
N LEU A 236 -56.50 14.50 -2.00
CA LEU A 236 -56.73 13.62 -0.85
C LEU A 236 -55.88 14.09 0.34
N ARG A 237 -56.47 14.35 1.50
CA ARG A 237 -55.73 14.62 2.74
C ARG A 237 -55.49 13.36 3.55
N GLU A 238 -56.54 12.57 3.71
CA GLU A 238 -56.51 11.38 4.53
C GLU A 238 -57.41 10.30 3.92
N TYR A 239 -56.97 9.06 4.01
CA TYR A 239 -57.72 7.86 3.69
C TYR A 239 -57.42 6.83 4.77
N GLN A 240 -58.44 6.07 5.17
CA GLN A 240 -58.26 4.93 6.06
C GLN A 240 -59.31 3.89 5.70
N SER A 241 -58.89 2.64 5.51
CA SER A 241 -59.81 1.52 5.37
C SER A 241 -59.42 0.44 6.37
N ILE A 242 -60.36 -0.02 7.16
CA ILE A 242 -60.22 -1.15 8.08
C ILE A 242 -61.14 -2.25 7.57
N SER A 243 -60.60 -3.46 7.45
CA SER A 243 -61.36 -4.64 7.05
C SER A 243 -60.98 -5.82 7.92
N LEU A 244 -61.98 -6.58 8.37
CA LEU A 244 -61.74 -7.84 9.06
C LEU A 244 -61.29 -8.93 8.06
N ASP A 245 -60.21 -9.64 8.35
CA ASP A 245 -59.75 -10.75 7.51
C ASP A 245 -60.62 -12.00 7.75
N SER A 246 -61.53 -12.28 6.81
CA SER A 246 -62.47 -13.39 6.92
C SER A 246 -61.83 -14.79 6.79
N THR A 247 -60.58 -14.86 6.35
CA THR A 247 -59.86 -16.14 6.19
C THR A 247 -59.13 -16.57 7.46
N LYS A 248 -58.95 -15.65 8.41
CA LYS A 248 -58.32 -15.88 9.71
C LYS A 248 -59.33 -15.79 10.85
N HIS A 249 -60.48 -16.44 10.69
CA HIS A 249 -61.48 -16.50 11.76
C HIS A 249 -60.97 -17.25 12.98
N SER A 250 -61.28 -16.71 14.15
CA SER A 250 -61.24 -17.46 15.39
C SER A 250 -62.27 -18.59 15.33
N ARG A 251 -61.77 -19.82 15.22
CA ARG A 251 -62.57 -21.03 15.41
C ARG A 251 -62.36 -21.52 16.83
N PHE A 252 -63.47 -21.87 17.49
CA PHE A 252 -63.45 -22.59 18.75
C PHE A 252 -62.93 -24.02 18.50
N ILE A 253 -61.67 -24.29 18.83
CA ILE A 253 -61.05 -25.61 18.73
C ILE A 253 -60.36 -25.88 20.08
N ASN A 254 -60.75 -26.96 20.76
CA ASN A 254 -60.14 -27.41 22.02
C ASN A 254 -60.11 -26.39 23.18
N GLY A 255 -61.15 -25.54 23.32
CA GLY A 255 -61.32 -24.70 24.51
C GLY A 255 -60.49 -23.41 24.56
N ASN A 256 -59.79 -23.05 23.48
CA ASN A 256 -59.08 -21.76 23.36
C ASN A 256 -59.77 -20.84 22.34
N TYR A 257 -59.86 -19.55 22.67
CA TYR A 257 -60.23 -18.49 21.74
C TYR A 257 -58.99 -18.03 20.97
N TYR A 258 -59.12 -17.82 19.66
CA TYR A 258 -58.14 -17.08 18.86
C TYR A 258 -58.66 -15.66 18.60
N SER A 259 -57.78 -14.69 18.40
CA SER A 259 -58.10 -13.27 18.22
C SER A 259 -58.52 -12.92 16.77
N LEU A 260 -59.35 -11.90 16.60
CA LEU A 260 -59.80 -11.40 15.29
C LEU A 260 -58.70 -10.57 14.62
N PHE A 261 -58.40 -10.86 13.35
CA PHE A 261 -57.39 -10.14 12.56
C PHE A 261 -58.01 -9.04 11.71
N TYR A 262 -57.43 -7.85 11.80
CA TYR A 262 -57.81 -6.67 11.04
C TYR A 262 -56.69 -6.30 10.05
N ASN A 263 -57.10 -5.98 8.83
CA ASN A 263 -56.26 -5.36 7.81
C ASN A 263 -56.66 -3.88 7.72
N GLU A 264 -55.74 -2.99 8.05
CA GLU A 264 -55.93 -1.55 7.97
C GLU A 264 -54.96 -0.94 6.97
N GLU A 265 -55.47 -0.13 6.04
CA GLU A 265 -54.67 0.65 5.10
C GLU A 265 -54.99 2.12 5.34
N SER A 266 -53.98 2.96 5.51
CA SER A 266 -54.16 4.41 5.64
C SER A 266 -53.22 5.19 4.74
N ILE A 267 -53.67 6.36 4.30
CA ILE A 267 -52.90 7.31 3.52
C ILE A 267 -53.07 8.67 4.17
N LYS A 268 -51.97 9.38 4.39
CA LYS A 268 -51.99 10.70 4.97
C LYS A 268 -51.07 11.62 4.19
N LEU A 269 -51.56 12.79 3.79
CA LEU A 269 -50.72 13.86 3.28
C LEU A 269 -49.87 14.40 4.43
N LEU A 270 -48.55 14.20 4.34
CA LEU A 270 -47.60 14.74 5.31
C LEU A 270 -47.25 16.18 4.99
N ASN A 271 -47.07 16.51 3.70
CA ASN A 271 -46.65 17.83 3.28
C ASN A 271 -47.14 18.16 1.86
N LEU A 272 -47.41 19.44 1.63
CA LEU A 272 -47.70 20.03 0.32
C LEU A 272 -46.74 21.22 0.14
N LYS A 273 -45.79 21.09 -0.79
CA LYS A 273 -44.80 22.13 -1.08
C LYS A 273 -45.13 22.82 -2.40
N GLU A 274 -45.11 24.14 -2.42
CA GLU A 274 -44.92 24.86 -3.67
C GLU A 274 -43.45 24.73 -4.05
N LYS A 275 -43.17 24.24 -5.26
CA LYS A 275 -41.82 24.22 -5.78
C LYS A 275 -41.49 25.61 -6.31
N THR A 276 -41.31 26.55 -5.39
CA THR A 276 -40.60 27.80 -5.66
C THR A 276 -39.17 27.44 -6.08
N GLY A 277 -38.53 28.31 -6.86
CA GLY A 277 -37.22 28.01 -7.44
C GLY A 277 -36.21 27.52 -6.39
N THR A 278 -35.16 26.81 -6.80
CA THR A 278 -34.13 26.27 -5.91
C THR A 278 -33.26 27.35 -5.23
N ARG A 279 -33.65 28.63 -5.32
CA ARG A 279 -32.85 29.75 -4.83
C ARG A 279 -33.27 30.15 -3.43
N LEU A 280 -32.35 29.98 -2.49
CA LEU A 280 -32.39 30.53 -1.15
C LEU A 280 -31.99 32.00 -1.22
N ILE A 281 -32.79 32.86 -0.58
CA ILE A 281 -32.46 34.28 -0.37
C ILE A 281 -32.24 34.50 1.12
N VAL A 282 -31.06 35.01 1.47
CA VAL A 282 -30.75 35.45 2.83
C VAL A 282 -30.32 36.91 2.78
N SER A 283 -31.03 37.76 3.52
CA SER A 283 -30.76 39.19 3.55
C SER A 283 -30.86 39.76 4.96
N GLY A 284 -30.30 40.94 5.17
CA GLY A 284 -30.41 41.58 6.47
C GLY A 284 -29.56 42.82 6.65
N THR A 285 -29.70 43.43 7.82
CA THR A 285 -28.89 44.57 8.28
C THR A 285 -28.15 44.21 9.56
N VAL A 286 -26.85 44.51 9.64
CA VAL A 286 -26.04 44.16 10.81
C VAL A 286 -25.19 45.34 11.25
N SER A 287 -25.38 45.80 12.49
CA SER A 287 -24.54 46.85 13.10
C SER A 287 -23.38 46.28 13.91
N GLY A 288 -22.36 47.10 14.19
CA GLY A 288 -21.29 46.74 15.14
C GLY A 288 -20.29 45.69 14.64
N VAL A 289 -20.27 45.38 13.34
CA VAL A 289 -19.35 44.38 12.78
C VAL A 289 -17.98 44.99 12.50
N ILE A 290 -16.92 44.41 13.06
CA ILE A 290 -15.53 44.86 12.84
C ILE A 290 -15.12 44.68 11.37
N ASN A 291 -15.66 43.66 10.70
CA ASN A 291 -15.36 43.33 9.31
C ASN A 291 -16.67 43.30 8.50
N LYS A 292 -16.73 44.07 7.41
CA LYS A 292 -17.89 44.18 6.52
C LYS A 292 -18.12 42.94 5.64
N LYS A 293 -17.70 41.75 6.06
CA LYS A 293 -17.82 40.50 5.30
C LYS A 293 -18.88 39.60 5.92
N VAL A 294 -19.75 39.06 5.08
CA VAL A 294 -20.76 38.07 5.45
C VAL A 294 -20.57 36.85 4.54
N THR A 295 -20.36 35.68 5.12
CA THR A 295 -20.23 34.42 4.37
C THR A 295 -21.40 33.51 4.71
N LEU A 296 -22.14 33.10 3.69
CA LEU A 296 -23.15 32.05 3.78
C LEU A 296 -22.50 30.70 3.50
N ALA A 297 -22.61 29.74 4.43
CA ALA A 297 -22.12 28.38 4.29
C ALA A 297 -23.28 27.37 4.30
N ILE A 298 -23.29 26.44 3.34
CA ILE A 298 -24.40 25.51 3.13
C ILE A 298 -23.91 24.11 2.75
N LEU A 299 -24.58 23.09 3.28
CA LEU A 299 -24.38 21.71 2.89
C LEU A 299 -25.32 21.34 1.74
N ARG A 300 -24.79 21.21 0.52
CA ARG A 300 -25.64 20.94 -0.67
C ARG A 300 -26.13 19.50 -0.77
N ASN A 301 -25.40 18.53 -0.21
CA ASN A 301 -25.67 17.10 -0.38
C ASN A 301 -25.69 16.33 0.97
N PRO A 302 -26.66 15.40 1.18
CA PRO A 302 -26.76 14.51 2.35
C PRO A 302 -25.49 13.69 2.67
N TYR A 303 -24.60 13.56 1.69
CA TYR A 303 -23.33 12.83 1.79
C TYR A 303 -22.14 13.69 1.33
N GLY A 304 -22.36 14.98 1.11
CA GLY A 304 -21.29 15.93 0.86
C GLY A 304 -20.40 16.07 2.10
N THR A 305 -19.09 16.19 1.88
CA THR A 305 -18.09 16.37 2.95
C THR A 305 -17.67 17.82 3.12
N GLU A 306 -18.13 18.74 2.28
CA GLU A 306 -17.69 20.15 2.28
C GLU A 306 -18.91 21.08 2.26
N LEU A 307 -18.85 22.16 3.04
CA LEU A 307 -19.78 23.26 2.96
C LEU A 307 -19.45 24.14 1.74
N TYR A 308 -20.46 24.38 0.90
CA TYR A 308 -20.41 25.42 -0.10
C TYR A 308 -20.43 26.78 0.60
N GLN A 309 -19.57 27.71 0.19
CA GLN A 309 -19.46 29.03 0.80
C GLN A 309 -19.63 30.13 -0.23
N GLU A 310 -20.41 31.15 0.13
CA GLU A 310 -20.63 32.34 -0.67
C GLU A 310 -20.48 33.59 0.19
N THR A 311 -19.49 34.42 -0.13
CA THR A 311 -19.17 35.64 0.63
C THR A 311 -19.61 36.88 -0.12
N VAL A 312 -20.32 37.77 0.58
CA VAL A 312 -20.69 39.12 0.15
C VAL A 312 -20.17 40.16 1.15
N PHE A 313 -20.22 41.43 0.74
CA PHE A 313 -19.87 42.56 1.59
C PHE A 313 -21.11 43.31 2.05
N LEU A 314 -21.05 43.82 3.28
CA LEU A 314 -22.00 44.80 3.76
C LEU A 314 -21.86 46.10 2.96
N ASP A 315 -22.99 46.66 2.53
CA ASP A 315 -23.01 47.94 1.83
C ASP A 315 -22.76 49.14 2.77
N GLU A 316 -22.97 50.36 2.26
CA GLU A 316 -22.81 51.59 3.05
C GLU A 316 -23.81 51.69 4.22
N SER A 317 -25.00 51.12 4.05
CA SER A 317 -26.05 50.99 5.06
C SER A 317 -25.91 49.75 5.96
N ASN A 318 -24.79 49.03 5.86
CA ASN A 318 -24.56 47.75 6.54
C ASN A 318 -25.61 46.68 6.24
N THR A 319 -26.12 46.65 5.01
CA THR A 319 -27.03 45.62 4.52
C THR A 319 -26.28 44.57 3.69
N PHE A 320 -26.79 43.34 3.68
CA PHE A 320 -26.34 42.29 2.76
C PHE A 320 -27.52 41.59 2.11
N HIS A 321 -27.25 41.03 0.93
CA HIS A 321 -28.16 40.19 0.18
C HIS A 321 -27.37 39.06 -0.47
N ILE A 322 -27.75 37.81 -0.18
CA ILE A 322 -27.13 36.61 -0.73
C ILE A 322 -28.23 35.77 -1.36
N GLU A 323 -28.03 35.40 -2.62
CA GLU A 323 -28.94 34.53 -3.37
C GLU A 323 -28.13 33.33 -3.86
N THR A 324 -28.51 32.11 -3.46
CA THR A 324 -27.75 30.90 -3.80
C THR A 324 -28.64 29.68 -3.97
N GLU A 325 -28.13 28.63 -4.61
CA GLU A 325 -28.88 27.39 -4.84
C GLU A 325 -28.87 26.49 -3.58
N LEU A 326 -30.06 26.05 -3.18
CA LEU A 326 -30.32 25.07 -2.13
C LEU A 326 -31.19 23.94 -2.68
N GLU A 327 -30.66 22.72 -2.70
CA GLU A 327 -31.35 21.55 -3.24
C GLU A 327 -32.19 20.82 -2.17
N ASN A 328 -31.77 20.89 -0.91
CA ASN A 328 -32.35 20.12 0.19
C ASN A 328 -32.55 20.99 1.43
N PRO A 329 -33.62 20.77 2.22
CA PRO A 329 -33.77 21.38 3.53
C PRO A 329 -32.58 21.10 4.44
N GLY A 330 -32.12 22.10 5.18
CA GLY A 330 -30.99 21.96 6.08
C GLY A 330 -30.63 23.23 6.83
N LEU A 331 -29.55 23.15 7.62
CA LEU A 331 -28.97 24.33 8.24
C LEU A 331 -28.09 25.08 7.25
N VAL A 332 -28.19 26.41 7.28
CA VAL A 332 -27.32 27.36 6.60
C VAL A 332 -26.72 28.29 7.65
N PHE A 333 -25.47 28.71 7.42
CA PHE A 333 -24.70 29.43 8.42
C PHE A 333 -24.24 30.77 7.87
N LEU A 334 -24.55 31.85 8.58
CA LEU A 334 -24.03 33.18 8.28
C LEU A 334 -22.85 33.48 9.20
N LEU A 335 -21.68 33.66 8.62
CA LEU A 335 -20.45 33.99 9.33
C LEU A 335 -20.04 35.43 9.05
N PHE A 336 -19.79 36.19 10.11
CA PHE A 336 -19.43 37.60 10.02
C PHE A 336 -17.93 37.76 10.24
N GLY A 337 -17.19 38.02 9.15
CA GLY A 337 -15.74 38.15 9.16
C GLY A 337 -15.04 37.32 8.09
N GLN A 338 -13.75 37.04 8.28
CA GLN A 338 -12.95 36.32 7.30
C GLN A 338 -13.05 34.81 7.53
N SER A 339 -13.82 34.11 6.70
CA SER A 339 -14.02 32.64 6.76
C SER A 339 -12.72 31.83 6.74
N ASN A 340 -11.66 32.37 6.14
CA ASN A 340 -10.32 31.74 6.05
C ASN A 340 -9.40 32.07 7.24
N SER A 341 -9.89 32.79 8.25
CA SER A 341 -9.16 33.08 9.48
C SER A 341 -9.12 31.86 10.40
N SER A 342 -8.06 31.72 11.19
CA SER A 342 -8.02 30.73 12.29
C SER A 342 -8.81 31.18 13.52
N ALA A 343 -9.36 32.40 13.51
CA ALA A 343 -10.15 32.96 14.60
C ALA A 343 -11.59 32.45 14.58
N GLU A 344 -12.20 32.41 15.77
CA GLU A 344 -13.64 32.23 15.94
C GLU A 344 -14.39 33.41 15.30
N LEU A 345 -15.50 33.11 14.61
CA LEU A 345 -16.30 34.11 13.92
C LEU A 345 -17.70 34.14 14.52
N PRO A 346 -18.28 35.33 14.73
CA PRO A 346 -19.72 35.46 14.98
C PRO A 346 -20.50 34.72 13.90
N THR A 347 -21.34 33.79 14.32
CA THR A 347 -22.05 32.85 13.46
C THR A 347 -23.52 32.76 13.84
N ILE A 348 -24.40 32.89 12.85
CA ILE A 348 -25.84 32.64 13.00
C ILE A 348 -26.20 31.39 12.21
N SER A 349 -26.78 30.40 12.89
CA SER A 349 -27.33 29.19 12.27
C SER A 349 -28.80 29.42 11.93
N LEU A 350 -29.20 29.11 10.71
CA LEU A 350 -30.56 29.29 10.20
C LEU A 350 -31.03 27.97 9.57
N TYR A 351 -32.31 27.65 9.71
CA TYR A 351 -32.94 26.59 8.93
C TYR A 351 -33.49 27.13 7.62
N ALA A 352 -33.23 26.46 6.50
CA ALA A 352 -33.75 26.86 5.19
C ALA A 352 -34.27 25.65 4.41
N GLU A 353 -35.30 25.89 3.60
CA GLU A 353 -35.76 24.98 2.55
C GLU A 353 -35.47 25.59 1.15
N PRO A 354 -35.46 24.79 0.08
CA PRO A 354 -35.39 25.32 -1.29
C PRO A 354 -36.47 26.40 -1.51
N GLY A 355 -36.05 27.57 -1.98
CA GLY A 355 -36.94 28.70 -2.24
C GLY A 355 -37.24 29.59 -1.03
N SER A 356 -36.68 29.31 0.16
CA SER A 356 -36.88 30.14 1.35
C SER A 356 -36.34 31.57 1.17
N ASN A 357 -37.05 32.52 1.75
CA ASN A 357 -36.63 33.92 1.89
C ASN A 357 -36.53 34.28 3.37
N ILE A 358 -35.29 34.46 3.84
CA ILE A 358 -34.97 34.72 5.24
C ILE A 358 -34.40 36.14 5.35
N HIS A 359 -34.96 36.91 6.28
CA HIS A 359 -34.51 38.26 6.58
C HIS A 359 -34.18 38.43 8.06
N LEU A 360 -33.09 39.13 8.39
CA LEU A 360 -32.69 39.41 9.77
C LEU A 360 -32.26 40.87 9.98
N ILE A 361 -32.56 41.40 11.16
CA ILE A 361 -32.08 42.70 11.62
C ILE A 361 -31.29 42.46 12.91
N ALA A 362 -29.96 42.67 12.86
CA ALA A 362 -29.06 42.49 13.99
C ALA A 362 -28.50 43.83 14.47
N ASN A 363 -28.87 44.23 15.69
CA ASN A 363 -28.55 45.52 16.29
C ASN A 363 -27.59 45.38 17.49
N GLY A 364 -26.80 46.43 17.74
CA GLY A 364 -25.86 46.53 18.87
C GLY A 364 -24.48 45.92 18.60
N GLU A 365 -23.79 45.56 19.68
CA GLU A 365 -22.55 44.79 19.67
C GLU A 365 -22.85 43.29 19.77
N PHE A 366 -21.93 42.45 19.31
CA PHE A 366 -22.07 41.00 19.41
C PHE A 366 -21.94 40.54 20.88
N PRO A 367 -22.80 39.63 21.39
CA PRO A 367 -23.91 38.95 20.71
C PRO A 367 -25.12 39.87 20.45
N TRP A 368 -25.54 39.97 19.19
CA TRP A 368 -26.54 40.94 18.74
C TRP A 368 -27.94 40.71 19.32
N ASP A 369 -28.74 41.76 19.32
CA ASP A 369 -30.19 41.64 19.38
C ASP A 369 -30.72 41.42 17.95
N VAL A 370 -31.37 40.29 17.69
CA VAL A 370 -31.70 39.84 16.33
C VAL A 370 -33.19 39.61 16.20
N GLU A 371 -33.81 40.29 15.24
CA GLU A 371 -35.18 40.05 14.82
C GLU A 371 -35.18 39.28 13.50
N PHE A 372 -35.88 38.15 13.46
CA PHE A 372 -36.03 37.34 12.25
C PHE A 372 -37.39 37.57 11.60
N SER A 373 -37.42 37.59 10.27
CA SER A 373 -38.65 37.68 9.48
C SER A 373 -38.52 36.86 8.19
N GLY A 374 -39.66 36.62 7.53
CA GLY A 374 -39.73 35.71 6.39
C GLY A 374 -39.96 34.26 6.81
N ASP A 375 -39.43 33.33 6.03
CA ASP A 375 -39.68 31.90 6.22
C ASP A 375 -39.02 31.35 7.49
N PHE A 376 -39.79 30.54 8.22
CA PHE A 376 -39.35 29.83 9.43
C PHE A 376 -38.76 30.73 10.54
N ALA A 377 -39.20 31.99 10.66
CA ALA A 377 -38.69 32.94 11.67
C ALA A 377 -38.60 32.36 13.10
N ALA A 378 -39.64 31.67 13.57
CA ALA A 378 -39.65 31.03 14.89
C ALA A 378 -38.59 29.92 15.05
N ALA A 379 -38.23 29.22 13.97
CA ALA A 379 -37.14 28.24 13.99
C ALA A 379 -35.77 28.92 14.11
N GLN A 380 -35.61 30.10 13.50
CA GLN A 380 -34.37 30.87 13.59
C GLN A 380 -34.19 31.46 14.99
N GLU A 381 -35.28 31.94 15.58
CA GLU A 381 -35.32 32.40 16.98
C GLU A 381 -34.91 31.29 17.94
N LEU A 382 -35.43 30.07 17.78
CA LEU A 382 -35.01 28.93 18.61
C LEU A 382 -33.50 28.66 18.48
N LEU A 383 -32.98 28.58 17.25
CA LEU A 383 -31.55 28.35 17.00
C LEU A 383 -30.68 29.47 17.59
N TYR A 384 -31.06 30.72 17.39
CA TYR A 384 -30.28 31.87 17.85
C TYR A 384 -30.35 32.05 19.37
N ASN A 385 -31.56 32.06 19.95
CA ASN A 385 -31.75 32.31 21.38
C ASN A 385 -31.12 31.21 22.24
N PHE A 386 -31.22 29.94 21.81
CA PHE A 386 -30.58 28.84 22.53
C PHE A 386 -29.06 29.00 22.52
N ASN A 387 -28.46 29.24 21.34
CA ASN A 387 -27.01 29.44 21.26
C ASN A 387 -26.56 30.74 21.97
N LYS A 388 -27.37 31.80 21.96
CA LYS A 388 -27.08 33.05 22.68
C LYS A 388 -27.07 32.86 24.20
N GLU A 389 -28.06 32.14 24.73
CA GLU A 389 -28.22 31.91 26.18
C GLU A 389 -27.02 31.16 26.78
N TYR A 390 -26.42 30.24 26.02
CA TYR A 390 -25.30 29.42 26.49
C TYR A 390 -23.93 29.82 25.92
N GLU A 391 -23.85 30.95 25.21
CA GLU A 391 -22.61 31.54 24.64
C GLU A 391 -21.97 30.74 23.49
N TRP A 392 -22.77 30.17 22.57
CA TRP A 392 -22.34 29.32 21.43
C TRP A 392 -22.46 29.96 20.05
N LEU A 393 -22.59 31.28 20.02
CA LEU A 393 -22.71 32.05 18.78
C LEU A 393 -21.38 32.24 18.02
N GLU A 394 -20.26 31.88 18.64
CA GLU A 394 -18.95 31.90 17.98
C GLU A 394 -18.59 30.49 17.52
N GLN A 395 -18.31 30.35 16.23
CA GLN A 395 -17.97 29.08 15.61
C GLN A 395 -16.73 29.24 14.75
N ARG A 396 -15.91 28.20 14.68
CA ARG A 396 -14.73 28.16 13.81
C ARG A 396 -15.02 27.31 12.58
N MET A 397 -14.86 27.87 11.39
CA MET A 397 -14.81 27.06 10.17
C MET A 397 -13.40 26.56 9.92
N ASN A 398 -13.25 25.27 9.65
CA ASN A 398 -11.98 24.73 9.18
C ASN A 398 -12.21 23.70 8.06
N PHE A 399 -11.47 23.91 6.97
CA PHE A 399 -11.38 23.22 5.68
C PHE A 399 -12.67 22.67 5.04
N ASN A 400 -13.55 21.98 5.77
CA ASN A 400 -14.70 21.23 5.29
C ASN A 400 -15.96 21.26 6.20
N SER A 401 -15.89 21.78 7.44
CA SER A 401 -17.00 21.72 8.43
C SER A 401 -17.00 22.89 9.43
N ILE A 402 -18.06 22.97 10.24
CA ILE A 402 -18.14 23.83 11.43
C ILE A 402 -17.56 23.07 12.62
N TYR A 403 -16.71 23.73 13.39
CA TYR A 403 -16.18 23.20 14.64
C TYR A 403 -16.69 24.03 15.79
N TRP A 404 -17.07 23.30 16.82
CA TRP A 404 -16.87 23.77 18.17
C TRP A 404 -15.37 23.87 18.40
N TRP A 405 -14.95 25.06 18.76
CA TRP A 405 -13.69 25.26 19.44
C TRP A 405 -14.08 25.86 20.76
N TRP A 406 -13.45 25.41 21.84
CA TRP A 406 -13.70 26.00 23.13
C TRP A 406 -13.24 27.46 23.11
N SER A 407 -14.21 28.37 22.99
CA SER A 407 -13.94 29.77 23.26
C SER A 407 -13.42 29.83 24.69
N SER A 408 -12.49 30.74 24.97
CA SER A 408 -11.92 30.91 26.31
C SER A 408 -12.94 31.24 27.40
N ASN A 409 -14.22 31.44 27.03
CA ASN A 409 -15.27 31.97 27.88
C ASN A 409 -16.32 30.93 28.29
N MET A 410 -16.44 29.79 27.59
CA MET A 410 -17.51 28.81 27.86
C MET A 410 -17.25 27.95 29.11
N LYS A 411 -18.20 27.97 30.05
CA LYS A 411 -18.13 27.27 31.35
C LYS A 411 -18.80 25.90 31.35
N PHE A 412 -18.39 25.00 32.26
CA PHE A 412 -19.03 23.69 32.41
C PHE A 412 -20.48 23.83 32.88
N VAL A 413 -20.76 24.83 33.73
CA VAL A 413 -22.12 25.16 34.17
C VAL A 413 -23.04 25.46 33.00
N ASN A 414 -22.60 26.27 32.02
CA ASN A 414 -23.41 26.58 30.83
C ASN A 414 -23.74 25.31 30.02
N LEU A 415 -22.78 24.40 29.87
CA LEU A 415 -23.00 23.12 29.17
C LEU A 415 -24.00 22.24 29.93
N ARG A 416 -23.85 22.12 31.24
CA ARG A 416 -24.75 21.34 32.09
C ARG A 416 -26.17 21.91 32.08
N ASP A 417 -26.31 23.22 32.27
CA ASP A 417 -27.59 23.91 32.26
C ASP A 417 -28.28 23.77 30.90
N ALA A 418 -27.53 23.78 29.80
CA ALA A 418 -28.07 23.53 28.47
C ALA A 418 -28.60 22.11 28.29
N ILE A 419 -27.93 21.10 28.87
CA ILE A 419 -28.41 19.70 28.86
C ILE A 419 -29.68 19.57 29.70
N ASP A 420 -29.65 20.05 30.95
CA ASP A 420 -30.74 19.90 31.90
C ASP A 420 -32.00 20.65 31.45
N ASN A 421 -31.86 21.77 30.73
CA ASN A 421 -32.99 22.60 30.26
C ASN A 421 -33.36 22.40 28.78
N PHE A 422 -32.68 21.52 28.04
CA PHE A 422 -32.85 21.36 26.59
C PHE A 422 -34.32 21.14 26.19
N ASP A 423 -35.01 20.22 26.87
CA ASP A 423 -36.39 19.86 26.54
C ASP A 423 -37.37 21.00 26.82
N VAL A 424 -37.22 21.68 27.96
CA VAL A 424 -38.06 22.81 28.35
C VAL A 424 -37.91 23.96 27.35
N LYS A 425 -36.67 24.30 26.99
CA LYS A 425 -36.36 25.42 26.08
C LYS A 425 -36.79 25.14 24.65
N SER A 426 -36.52 23.93 24.14
CA SER A 426 -36.92 23.56 22.78
C SER A 426 -38.44 23.44 22.65
N MET A 427 -39.13 22.78 23.59
CA MET A 427 -40.59 22.56 23.50
C MET A 427 -41.41 23.84 23.51
N ALA A 428 -40.89 24.95 24.04
CA ALA A 428 -41.55 26.26 24.02
C ALA A 428 -41.87 26.75 22.60
N TYR A 429 -41.13 26.30 21.58
CA TYR A 429 -41.31 26.70 20.19
C TYR A 429 -42.11 25.69 19.35
N LYS A 430 -42.53 24.55 19.93
CA LYS A 430 -43.16 23.44 19.19
C LYS A 430 -44.44 23.84 18.46
N GLU A 431 -45.26 24.70 19.07
CA GLU A 431 -46.53 25.15 18.48
C GLU A 431 -46.32 26.22 17.39
N ALA A 432 -45.19 26.95 17.42
CA ALA A 432 -44.88 28.04 16.48
C ALA A 432 -44.13 27.55 15.23
N ILE A 433 -43.62 26.32 15.22
CA ILE A 433 -42.81 25.76 14.16
C ILE A 433 -43.53 24.53 13.57
N PRO A 434 -43.61 24.36 12.23
CA PRO A 434 -44.15 23.14 11.64
C PRO A 434 -43.45 21.89 12.20
N ALA A 435 -44.22 20.87 12.58
CA ALA A 435 -43.70 19.71 13.33
C ALA A 435 -42.43 19.08 12.72
N TYR A 436 -42.38 18.92 11.39
CA TYR A 436 -41.21 18.34 10.72
C TYR A 436 -39.97 19.24 10.76
N VAL A 437 -40.14 20.57 10.74
CA VAL A 437 -39.06 21.55 10.89
C VAL A 437 -38.59 21.56 12.34
N PHE A 438 -39.53 21.52 13.27
CA PHE A 438 -39.25 21.47 14.70
C PHE A 438 -38.40 20.25 15.04
N ASP A 439 -38.79 19.07 14.56
CA ASP A 439 -38.05 17.83 14.78
C ASP A 439 -36.63 17.93 14.21
N PHE A 440 -36.47 18.44 12.98
CA PHE A 440 -35.15 18.65 12.36
C PHE A 440 -34.27 19.60 13.19
N VAL A 441 -34.78 20.79 13.51
CA VAL A 441 -34.04 21.85 14.22
C VAL A 441 -33.68 21.41 15.63
N ARG A 442 -34.63 20.80 16.36
CA ARG A 442 -34.38 20.25 17.70
C ARG A 442 -33.32 19.17 17.66
N ASN A 443 -33.36 18.27 16.68
CA ASN A 443 -32.36 17.23 16.52
C ASN A 443 -30.96 17.79 16.20
N GLU A 444 -30.86 18.80 15.32
CA GLU A 444 -29.58 19.47 15.06
C GLU A 444 -29.04 20.19 16.30
N LEU A 445 -29.92 20.86 17.06
CA LEU A 445 -29.53 21.55 18.29
C LEU A 445 -29.05 20.57 19.37
N LYS A 446 -29.73 19.42 19.50
CA LYS A 446 -29.30 18.33 20.40
C LYS A 446 -27.98 17.73 19.96
N ALA A 447 -27.79 17.51 18.66
CA ALA A 447 -26.51 17.03 18.12
C ALA A 447 -25.37 18.02 18.41
N ASN A 448 -25.64 19.32 18.25
CA ASN A 448 -24.68 20.40 18.52
C ASN A 448 -24.23 20.37 19.99
N LEU A 449 -25.19 20.29 20.90
CA LEU A 449 -24.96 20.14 22.34
C LEU A 449 -24.08 18.93 22.67
N MET A 450 -24.35 17.78 22.03
CA MET A 450 -23.61 16.54 22.28
C MET A 450 -22.20 16.54 21.67
N CYS A 451 -21.99 17.23 20.55
CA CYS A 451 -20.64 17.54 20.08
C CYS A 451 -19.84 18.29 21.16
N GLY A 452 -20.45 19.28 21.81
CA GLY A 452 -19.84 20.00 22.94
C GLY A 452 -19.46 19.07 24.11
N VAL A 453 -20.32 18.12 24.47
CA VAL A 453 -20.01 17.11 25.51
C VAL A 453 -18.80 16.25 25.14
N LEU A 454 -18.76 15.72 23.91
CA LEU A 454 -17.67 14.88 23.44
C LEU A 454 -16.35 15.65 23.37
N GLU A 455 -16.37 16.89 22.91
CA GLU A 455 -15.18 17.76 22.87
C GLU A 455 -14.67 18.07 24.28
N PHE A 456 -15.58 18.35 25.22
CA PHE A 456 -15.23 18.59 26.61
C PHE A 456 -14.50 17.37 27.22
N LEU A 457 -15.09 16.17 27.09
CA LEU A 457 -14.48 14.93 27.59
C LEU A 457 -13.11 14.68 26.95
N SER A 458 -12.99 14.93 25.64
CA SER A 458 -11.74 14.75 24.93
C SER A 458 -10.62 15.68 25.38
N THR A 459 -10.95 16.95 25.62
CA THR A 459 -10.00 17.98 26.05
C THR A 459 -9.57 17.73 27.49
N TRP A 460 -10.49 17.32 28.36
CA TRP A 460 -10.19 16.90 29.72
C TRP A 460 -9.18 15.75 29.75
N GLU A 461 -9.42 14.69 28.99
CA GLU A 461 -8.51 13.55 28.91
C GLU A 461 -7.14 13.89 28.31
N TYR A 462 -7.07 14.81 27.35
CA TYR A 462 -5.81 15.26 26.75
C TYR A 462 -4.94 16.04 27.75
N LYS A 463 -5.54 16.95 28.52
CA LYS A 463 -4.84 17.77 29.52
C LYS A 463 -4.21 16.92 30.62
N GLN A 464 -4.85 15.83 31.04
CA GLN A 464 -4.28 14.88 32.00
C GLN A 464 -2.99 14.21 31.51
N ARG A 465 -2.73 14.21 30.18
CA ARG A 465 -1.57 13.53 29.56
C ARG A 465 -0.45 14.47 29.18
N VAL A 466 -0.75 15.68 28.71
CA VAL A 466 0.23 16.60 28.14
C VAL A 466 0.44 17.77 29.09
N ASN A 467 1.54 17.71 29.86
CA ASN A 467 1.96 18.70 30.85
C ASN A 467 2.45 20.03 30.20
N TRP A 468 1.76 20.52 29.17
CA TRP A 468 1.97 21.84 28.55
C TRP A 468 1.03 22.85 29.21
N GLY A 469 1.52 24.08 29.39
CA GLY A 469 0.99 25.09 30.31
C GLY A 469 -0.52 25.33 30.29
N GLN A 470 -1.02 25.78 31.44
CA GLN A 470 -2.42 25.99 31.78
C GLN A 470 -3.23 26.64 30.65
N VAL A 471 -4.16 25.88 30.07
CA VAL A 471 -5.41 26.46 29.59
C VAL A 471 -6.29 26.59 30.82
N TYR A 472 -6.41 27.83 31.33
CA TYR A 472 -7.20 28.20 32.49
C TYR A 472 -8.63 27.70 32.29
N PHE A 473 -9.05 26.72 33.10
CA PHE A 473 -10.44 26.70 33.49
C PHE A 473 -10.54 27.62 34.70
N PRO A 474 -11.58 28.45 34.82
CA PRO A 474 -11.83 29.10 36.09
C PRO A 474 -11.87 28.01 37.16
N ASP A 475 -11.04 28.14 38.21
CA ASP A 475 -10.80 27.18 39.29
C ASP A 475 -12.05 26.84 40.15
N GLU A 476 -13.26 27.16 39.68
CA GLU A 476 -14.52 27.08 40.43
C GLU A 476 -15.53 26.04 39.89
N ASP A 477 -15.33 25.47 38.70
CA ASP A 477 -16.28 24.48 38.14
C ASP A 477 -15.88 23.03 38.50
N ILE A 478 -16.61 22.41 39.45
CA ILE A 478 -16.52 20.96 39.70
C ILE A 478 -17.06 20.24 38.46
N VAL A 479 -16.15 19.69 37.66
CA VAL A 479 -16.47 18.88 36.48
C VAL A 479 -17.03 17.53 36.92
N ASP A 480 -18.27 17.22 36.51
CA ASP A 480 -18.93 15.93 36.77
C ASP A 480 -18.83 15.02 35.53
N LEU A 481 -17.74 14.24 35.48
CA LEU A 481 -17.47 13.32 34.36
C LEU A 481 -18.47 12.14 34.34
N ASP A 482 -18.95 11.71 35.50
CA ASP A 482 -19.90 10.60 35.59
C ASP A 482 -21.25 11.01 34.99
N TYR A 483 -21.69 12.25 35.26
CA TYR A 483 -22.85 12.84 34.61
C TYR A 483 -22.70 12.89 33.08
N LEU A 484 -21.59 13.43 32.56
CA LEU A 484 -21.38 13.53 31.09
C LEU A 484 -21.32 12.15 30.41
N ASN A 485 -20.63 11.18 31.02
CA ASN A 485 -20.59 9.82 30.51
C ASN A 485 -21.97 9.16 30.53
N LYS A 486 -22.77 9.41 31.58
CA LYS A 486 -24.15 8.93 31.65
C LYS A 486 -24.99 9.51 30.51
N VAL A 487 -24.92 10.81 30.28
CA VAL A 487 -25.64 11.50 29.19
C VAL A 487 -25.30 10.89 27.82
N LEU A 488 -24.02 10.62 27.55
CA LEU A 488 -23.60 9.98 26.29
C LEU A 488 -24.01 8.52 26.16
N ASN A 489 -24.03 7.75 27.25
CA ASN A 489 -24.41 6.34 27.22
C ASN A 489 -25.93 6.14 27.07
N GLU A 490 -26.73 7.11 27.49
CA GLU A 490 -28.20 7.08 27.38
C GLU A 490 -28.71 7.60 26.03
N ILE A 491 -27.84 8.12 25.17
CA ILE A 491 -28.26 8.76 23.92
C ILE A 491 -28.47 7.76 22.78
N GLU A 492 -29.61 7.87 22.12
CA GLU A 492 -29.88 7.14 20.88
C GLU A 492 -29.52 7.98 19.66
N ILE A 493 -28.34 7.73 19.09
CA ILE A 493 -27.82 8.47 17.94
C ILE A 493 -28.77 8.47 16.73
N HIS A 494 -29.54 7.41 16.54
CA HIS A 494 -30.47 7.27 15.42
C HIS A 494 -31.67 8.21 15.51
N GLU A 495 -32.08 8.60 16.71
CA GLU A 495 -33.19 9.52 16.93
C GLU A 495 -32.81 10.98 16.65
N ILE A 496 -31.51 11.29 16.75
CA ILE A 496 -30.96 12.64 16.59
C ILE A 496 -30.43 12.87 15.17
N TYR A 497 -30.12 11.81 14.43
CA TYR A 497 -29.42 11.95 13.16
C TYR A 497 -30.29 12.54 12.04
N ASN A 498 -29.84 13.65 11.45
CA ASN A 498 -30.43 14.27 10.27
C ASN A 498 -29.53 14.06 9.04
N ALA A 499 -30.09 13.55 7.94
CA ALA A 499 -29.30 13.31 6.72
C ALA A 499 -28.68 14.59 6.15
N ASN A 500 -29.39 15.72 6.18
CA ASN A 500 -28.89 17.03 5.73
C ASN A 500 -28.40 17.93 6.88
N GLY A 501 -28.28 17.36 8.09
CA GLY A 501 -27.77 18.06 9.25
C GLY A 501 -26.25 18.10 9.28
N VAL A 502 -25.66 19.24 9.66
CA VAL A 502 -24.20 19.36 9.82
C VAL A 502 -23.79 18.85 11.19
N PHE A 503 -24.51 19.25 12.25
CA PHE A 503 -24.15 18.90 13.61
C PHE A 503 -24.42 17.43 13.92
N SER A 504 -25.52 16.85 13.42
CA SER A 504 -25.78 15.42 13.58
C SER A 504 -24.75 14.52 12.91
N ARG A 505 -24.21 14.93 11.75
CA ARG A 505 -23.09 14.23 11.11
C ARG A 505 -21.81 14.32 11.92
N GLN A 506 -21.49 15.52 12.41
CA GLN A 506 -20.33 15.72 13.27
C GLN A 506 -20.46 14.90 14.56
N PHE A 507 -21.64 14.88 15.16
CA PHE A 507 -21.93 14.08 16.35
C PHE A 507 -21.71 12.60 16.06
N ALA A 508 -22.22 12.08 14.93
CA ALA A 508 -22.02 10.68 14.58
C ALA A 508 -20.54 10.28 14.45
N ASN A 509 -19.72 11.14 13.84
CA ASN A 509 -18.28 10.91 13.73
C ASN A 509 -17.57 10.93 15.10
N SER A 510 -17.85 11.97 15.90
CA SER A 510 -17.26 12.16 17.23
C SER A 510 -17.68 11.03 18.18
N TYR A 511 -18.95 10.62 18.14
CA TYR A 511 -19.50 9.54 18.96
C TYR A 511 -18.86 8.20 18.62
N LEU A 512 -18.75 7.86 17.32
CA LEU A 512 -18.03 6.66 16.89
C LEU A 512 -16.57 6.66 17.38
N SER A 513 -15.89 7.80 17.30
CA SER A 513 -14.52 7.96 17.79
C SER A 513 -14.40 7.76 19.30
N TYR A 514 -15.37 8.26 20.07
CA TYR A 514 -15.45 8.06 21.52
C TYR A 514 -15.68 6.59 21.89
N TYR A 515 -16.66 5.92 21.26
CA TYR A 515 -16.94 4.49 21.51
C TYR A 515 -15.75 3.59 21.18
N LEU A 516 -15.07 3.90 20.07
CA LEU A 516 -13.86 3.20 19.66
C LEU A 516 -12.78 3.23 20.77
N GLN A 517 -12.66 4.36 21.46
CA GLN A 517 -11.67 4.55 22.53
C GLN A 517 -12.06 3.83 23.82
N THR A 518 -13.32 3.94 24.24
CA THR A 518 -13.82 3.33 25.50
C THR A 518 -13.76 1.79 25.44
N VAL A 519 -14.12 1.18 24.31
CA VAL A 519 -14.12 -0.29 24.14
C VAL A 519 -12.70 -0.87 24.10
N LYS A 520 -11.71 -0.17 23.54
CA LYS A 520 -10.33 -0.70 23.37
C LYS A 520 -9.32 -0.22 24.40
N LYS A 521 -9.70 0.60 25.40
CA LYS A 521 -8.80 1.18 26.42
C LYS A 521 -7.51 1.77 25.84
N VAL A 522 -7.58 2.42 24.67
CA VAL A 522 -6.38 2.94 24.01
C VAL A 522 -5.96 4.28 24.60
N ARG A 523 -4.70 4.34 25.07
CA ARG A 523 -4.11 5.46 25.83
C ARG A 523 -3.64 6.65 24.98
N SER A 524 -4.19 6.89 23.79
CA SER A 524 -3.84 8.09 22.98
C SER A 524 -5.08 8.84 22.51
N VAL A 525 -5.24 10.10 22.92
CA VAL A 525 -6.28 11.00 22.43
C VAL A 525 -5.64 12.32 22.02
N ASN A 526 -6.02 12.78 20.83
CA ASN A 526 -5.99 14.17 20.39
C ASN A 526 -7.24 14.34 19.51
N TYR A 527 -8.26 15.07 19.99
CA TYR A 527 -9.38 15.50 19.15
C TYR A 527 -9.07 16.92 18.70
N PHE A 528 -8.63 17.06 17.46
CA PHE A 528 -8.49 18.36 16.81
C PHE A 528 -9.06 18.28 15.42
N GLY A 529 -10.32 18.67 15.29
CA GLY A 529 -11.04 18.74 14.04
C GLY A 529 -10.97 17.49 13.13
N PHE A 530 -11.45 17.59 11.91
CA PHE A 530 -11.38 16.53 10.89
C PHE A 530 -9.92 16.21 10.43
N GLU A 531 -8.88 16.61 11.18
CA GLU A 531 -7.48 16.20 10.99
C GLU A 531 -6.78 15.91 12.33
N ILE A 532 -6.51 14.63 12.61
CA ILE A 532 -5.65 14.28 13.74
C ILE A 532 -4.21 14.73 13.47
N VAL A 533 -3.75 15.70 14.28
CA VAL A 533 -2.34 16.10 14.41
C VAL A 533 -1.55 14.94 15.02
N SER A 534 -0.54 14.48 14.28
CA SER A 534 0.42 13.45 14.69
C SER A 534 1.13 13.85 15.98
N THR A 535 0.96 13.07 17.05
CA THR A 535 1.91 13.10 18.18
C THR A 535 3.05 12.09 17.93
N PRO A 536 4.29 12.45 18.27
CA PRO A 536 5.47 11.62 18.07
C PRO A 536 5.61 10.63 19.22
N SER A 537 4.75 9.62 19.28
CA SER A 537 5.08 8.40 20.01
C SER A 537 4.50 7.20 19.26
N ASN A 538 5.42 6.47 18.63
CA ASN A 538 5.17 5.18 18.01
C ASN A 538 4.48 4.23 18.99
N GLU A 539 3.63 3.37 18.43
CA GLU A 539 2.97 2.20 19.03
C GLU A 539 1.58 2.42 19.66
N LEU A 540 0.56 2.63 18.80
CA LEU A 540 -0.61 1.72 18.69
C LEU A 540 -1.66 2.27 17.70
N ARG A 541 -1.57 1.77 16.47
CA ARG A 541 -2.65 1.31 15.57
C ARG A 541 -4.11 1.66 15.95
N PHE A 542 -4.48 2.93 15.89
CA PHE A 542 -5.88 3.33 15.68
C PHE A 542 -6.15 3.85 14.27
N TYR A 543 -5.10 4.33 13.60
CA TYR A 543 -5.13 4.87 12.23
C TYR A 543 -4.95 3.80 11.14
N GLY A 544 -4.46 2.61 11.49
CA GLY A 544 -4.02 1.60 10.52
C GLY A 544 -5.06 0.56 10.12
N ASP A 545 -6.26 0.59 10.71
CA ASP A 545 -7.24 -0.50 10.57
C ASP A 545 -8.64 0.02 10.22
N LEU A 546 -8.71 0.64 9.04
CA LEU A 546 -9.97 1.03 8.39
C LEU A 546 -11.02 -0.11 8.42
N PRO A 547 -10.68 -1.39 8.14
CA PRO A 547 -11.63 -2.49 8.31
C PRO A 547 -12.27 -2.54 9.70
N ASN A 548 -11.48 -2.46 10.77
CA ASN A 548 -12.03 -2.46 12.13
C ASN A 548 -12.92 -1.24 12.44
N LYS A 549 -12.59 -0.06 11.90
CA LYS A 549 -13.45 1.14 12.05
C LYS A 549 -14.80 0.94 11.36
N ILE A 550 -14.78 0.37 10.17
CA ILE A 550 -15.98 0.05 9.40
C ILE A 550 -16.82 -0.98 10.14
N GLU A 551 -16.22 -2.04 10.69
CA GLU A 551 -16.96 -3.05 11.47
C GLU A 551 -17.59 -2.48 12.73
N ILE A 552 -16.92 -1.54 13.41
CA ILE A 552 -17.48 -0.90 14.61
C ILE A 552 -18.54 0.13 14.23
N ALA A 553 -18.35 0.87 13.14
CA ALA A 553 -19.39 1.74 12.60
C ALA A 553 -20.65 0.93 12.27
N LYS A 554 -20.52 -0.26 11.66
CA LYS A 554 -21.65 -1.17 11.40
C LYS A 554 -22.34 -1.66 12.67
N ALA A 555 -21.62 -1.81 13.78
CA ALA A 555 -22.18 -2.24 15.04
C ALA A 555 -22.95 -1.12 15.78
N LEU A 556 -22.58 0.14 15.54
CA LEU A 556 -23.09 1.30 16.29
C LEU A 556 -24.03 2.19 15.48
N LEU A 557 -23.90 2.22 14.16
CA LEU A 557 -24.63 3.09 13.25
C LEU A 557 -25.45 2.25 12.27
N ALA A 558 -26.59 2.80 11.86
CA ALA A 558 -27.50 2.23 10.89
C ALA A 558 -28.09 3.36 10.05
N GLY A 559 -28.67 3.03 8.89
CA GLY A 559 -29.30 4.04 8.05
C GLY A 559 -28.30 5.03 7.43
N PRO A 560 -28.75 6.24 7.04
CA PRO A 560 -27.91 7.27 6.43
C PRO A 560 -26.67 7.65 7.24
N ALA A 561 -26.73 7.61 8.58
CA ALA A 561 -25.60 7.87 9.47
C ALA A 561 -24.42 6.94 9.20
N LEU A 562 -24.69 5.64 9.07
CA LEU A 562 -23.67 4.63 8.76
C LEU A 562 -23.00 4.92 7.41
N TYR A 563 -23.79 5.15 6.36
CA TYR A 563 -23.23 5.40 5.02
C TYR A 563 -22.47 6.70 4.96
N GLY A 564 -22.98 7.78 5.59
CA GLY A 564 -22.27 9.05 5.66
C GLY A 564 -20.90 8.88 6.30
N GLN A 565 -20.84 8.20 7.45
CA GLN A 565 -19.59 7.96 8.18
C GLN A 565 -18.62 7.04 7.44
N ILE A 566 -19.10 5.91 6.91
CA ILE A 566 -18.26 5.02 6.11
C ILE A 566 -17.77 5.73 4.84
N ALA A 567 -18.65 6.46 4.15
CA ALA A 567 -18.27 7.22 2.96
C ALA A 567 -17.18 8.21 3.31
N GLU A 568 -17.35 8.99 4.37
CA GLU A 568 -16.35 9.93 4.81
C GLU A 568 -15.00 9.25 5.10
N MET A 569 -14.98 8.14 5.87
CA MET A 569 -13.74 7.38 6.13
C MET A 569 -13.07 6.88 4.86
N LEU A 570 -13.85 6.32 3.93
CA LEU A 570 -13.35 5.79 2.67
C LEU A 570 -12.85 6.91 1.75
N LEU A 571 -13.55 8.04 1.73
CA LEU A 571 -13.18 9.22 0.95
C LEU A 571 -11.89 9.84 1.50
N GLN A 572 -11.75 9.98 2.82
CA GLN A 572 -10.51 10.45 3.44
C GLN A 572 -9.32 9.54 3.10
N GLU A 573 -9.50 8.22 3.14
CA GLU A 573 -8.44 7.28 2.75
C GLU A 573 -8.16 7.33 1.23
N LYS A 574 -9.20 7.41 0.40
CA LYS A 574 -9.08 7.45 -1.07
C LYS A 574 -8.45 8.73 -1.61
N THR A 575 -8.71 9.86 -0.96
CA THR A 575 -8.16 11.18 -1.33
C THR A 575 -6.71 11.35 -0.87
N THR A 576 -6.20 10.47 0.00
CA THR A 576 -4.82 10.53 0.44
C THR A 576 -3.88 9.88 -0.60
N ILE A 577 -3.13 10.71 -1.33
CA ILE A 577 -2.12 10.24 -2.29
C ILE A 577 -0.75 10.16 -1.61
N TYR A 578 -0.07 9.02 -1.74
CA TYR A 578 1.28 8.80 -1.19
C TYR A 578 2.35 8.83 -2.29
N ASN A 579 3.52 9.39 -1.97
CA ASN A 579 4.68 9.38 -2.89
C ASN A 579 5.22 7.95 -3.12
N GLN A 580 5.18 7.12 -2.08
CA GLN A 580 5.49 5.69 -2.11
C GLN A 580 4.51 4.96 -1.18
N GLU A 581 3.86 3.92 -1.69
CA GLU A 581 2.90 3.13 -0.93
C GLU A 581 3.62 1.93 -0.27
N SER A 582 3.46 1.79 1.04
CA SER A 582 3.79 0.58 1.80
C SER A 582 2.76 -0.53 1.56
N GLU A 583 3.11 -1.79 1.82
CA GLU A 583 2.17 -2.92 1.70
C GLU A 583 0.87 -2.71 2.50
N ALA A 584 0.96 -2.07 3.68
CA ALA A 584 -0.20 -1.73 4.49
C ALA A 584 -1.09 -0.66 3.82
N GLN A 585 -0.52 0.31 3.11
CA GLN A 585 -1.27 1.31 2.35
C GLN A 585 -1.94 0.68 1.12
N ILE A 586 -1.23 -0.22 0.42
CA ILE A 586 -1.80 -0.97 -0.72
C ILE A 586 -2.98 -1.83 -0.25
N TYR A 587 -2.81 -2.58 0.85
CA TYR A 587 -3.90 -3.37 1.45
C TYR A 587 -5.11 -2.48 1.82
N ARG A 588 -4.88 -1.33 2.47
CA ARG A 588 -5.96 -0.39 2.79
C ARG A 588 -6.64 0.15 1.54
N LYS A 589 -5.90 0.54 0.49
CA LYS A 589 -6.47 1.01 -0.78
C LYS A 589 -7.35 -0.06 -1.43
N ASN A 590 -6.90 -1.32 -1.42
CA ASN A 590 -7.70 -2.44 -1.91
C ASN A 590 -8.99 -2.65 -1.09
N GLU A 591 -8.91 -2.58 0.24
CA GLU A 591 -10.11 -2.65 1.10
C GLU A 591 -11.03 -1.42 0.88
N VAL A 592 -10.47 -0.22 0.72
CA VAL A 592 -11.24 0.99 0.38
C VAL A 592 -12.01 0.79 -0.93
N GLU A 593 -11.35 0.29 -1.97
CA GLU A 593 -11.97 0.02 -3.27
C GLU A 593 -13.09 -1.02 -3.14
N LYS A 594 -12.86 -2.09 -2.39
CA LYS A 594 -13.87 -3.11 -2.09
C LYS A 594 -15.07 -2.53 -1.36
N TYR A 595 -14.87 -1.71 -0.33
CA TYR A 595 -15.97 -1.08 0.40
C TYR A 595 -16.71 -0.04 -0.45
N LEU A 596 -16.00 0.78 -1.22
CA LEU A 596 -16.61 1.77 -2.12
C LEU A 596 -17.42 1.10 -3.24
N ASP A 597 -16.88 0.05 -3.85
CA ASP A 597 -17.61 -0.76 -4.82
C ASP A 597 -18.86 -1.37 -4.16
N LEU A 598 -18.73 -1.88 -2.95
CA LEU A 598 -19.86 -2.43 -2.21
C LEU A 598 -20.89 -1.36 -1.84
N MET A 599 -20.48 -0.14 -1.51
CA MET A 599 -21.37 1.00 -1.30
C MET A 599 -22.06 1.43 -2.60
N LEU A 600 -21.36 1.52 -3.73
CA LEU A 600 -21.95 1.78 -5.05
C LEU A 600 -22.85 0.65 -5.56
N ARG A 601 -22.68 -0.56 -5.02
CA ARG A 601 -23.53 -1.70 -5.33
C ARG A 601 -24.78 -1.77 -4.47
N LEU A 602 -24.70 -1.33 -3.22
CA LEU A 602 -25.75 -1.52 -2.23
C LEU A 602 -26.53 -0.25 -1.88
N CYS A 603 -25.91 0.93 -1.98
CA CYS A 603 -26.61 2.19 -1.75
C CYS A 603 -27.51 2.50 -2.95
N ASN A 604 -28.77 2.80 -2.67
CA ASN A 604 -29.77 3.11 -3.69
C ASN A 604 -30.06 4.61 -3.80
N ASP A 605 -29.36 5.45 -3.04
CA ASP A 605 -29.42 6.90 -3.18
C ASP A 605 -28.64 7.33 -4.44
N PRO A 606 -29.31 7.90 -5.46
CA PRO A 606 -28.66 8.29 -6.71
C PRO A 606 -27.66 9.43 -6.52
N GLY A 607 -27.94 10.38 -5.63
CA GLY A 607 -27.07 11.53 -5.36
C GLY A 607 -25.76 11.10 -4.70
N PHE A 608 -25.83 10.17 -3.75
CA PHE A 608 -24.69 9.51 -3.14
C PHE A 608 -23.86 8.73 -4.14
N SER A 609 -24.53 7.86 -4.91
CA SER A 609 -23.86 6.99 -5.87
C SER A 609 -23.14 7.82 -6.93
N GLN A 610 -23.79 8.87 -7.46
CA GLN A 610 -23.18 9.79 -8.40
C GLN A 610 -22.00 10.56 -7.78
N SER A 611 -22.14 11.01 -6.53
CA SER A 611 -21.07 11.71 -5.81
C SER A 611 -19.87 10.79 -5.58
N LEU A 612 -20.09 9.56 -5.13
CA LEU A 612 -19.05 8.55 -4.96
C LEU A 612 -18.41 8.18 -6.31
N GLU A 613 -19.19 7.89 -7.35
CA GLU A 613 -18.68 7.58 -8.69
C GLU A 613 -17.80 8.71 -9.23
N GLY A 614 -18.24 9.97 -9.06
CA GLY A 614 -17.46 11.15 -9.44
C GLY A 614 -16.14 11.25 -8.67
N ILE A 615 -16.12 10.90 -7.38
CA ILE A 615 -14.88 10.89 -6.59
C ILE A 615 -13.98 9.73 -7.03
N ILE A 616 -14.53 8.55 -7.29
CA ILE A 616 -13.77 7.40 -7.80
C ILE A 616 -13.16 7.70 -9.16
N SER A 617 -13.92 8.29 -10.09
CA SER A 617 -13.44 8.63 -11.42
C SER A 617 -12.35 9.69 -11.36
N THR A 618 -12.55 10.76 -10.58
CA THR A 618 -11.57 11.84 -10.41
C THR A 618 -10.28 11.33 -9.77
N GLN A 619 -10.38 10.45 -8.76
CA GLN A 619 -9.19 9.83 -8.16
C GLN A 619 -8.43 8.95 -9.15
N SER A 620 -9.14 8.21 -10.01
CA SER A 620 -8.52 7.39 -11.05
C SER A 620 -7.71 8.23 -12.05
N GLU A 621 -8.11 9.49 -12.29
CA GLU A 621 -7.29 10.43 -13.07
C GLU A 621 -6.04 10.84 -12.29
N TRP A 622 -6.19 11.22 -11.02
CA TRP A 622 -5.05 11.57 -10.16
C TRP A 622 -4.08 10.42 -9.93
N ASP A 623 -4.49 9.17 -10.00
CA ASP A 623 -3.57 8.02 -9.95
C ASP A 623 -2.59 7.99 -11.14
N LYS A 624 -2.93 8.65 -12.27
CA LYS A 624 -2.03 8.82 -13.42
C LYS A 624 -1.03 9.95 -13.13
N LYS A 625 0.26 9.68 -13.34
CA LYS A 625 1.32 10.67 -13.05
C LYS A 625 1.37 11.81 -14.07
N ASP A 626 0.91 11.58 -15.28
CA ASP A 626 0.83 12.56 -16.37
C ASP A 626 -0.47 13.38 -16.35
N TYR A 627 -1.35 13.13 -15.36
CA TYR A 627 -2.57 13.91 -15.20
C TYR A 627 -2.28 15.30 -14.61
N VAL A 628 -2.76 16.33 -15.31
CA VAL A 628 -2.76 17.72 -14.87
C VAL A 628 -4.19 18.25 -15.01
N PRO A 629 -4.84 18.77 -13.95
CA PRO A 629 -6.20 19.27 -14.03
C PRO A 629 -6.37 20.37 -15.08
N ASN A 630 -7.36 20.19 -15.97
CA ASN A 630 -7.70 21.17 -17.00
C ASN A 630 -8.78 22.15 -16.49
N THR A 631 -8.54 22.74 -15.32
CA THR A 631 -9.44 23.72 -14.70
C THR A 631 -9.02 25.14 -15.08
N LYS A 632 -9.99 25.99 -15.37
CA LYS A 632 -9.78 27.41 -15.64
C LYS A 632 -9.58 28.17 -14.32
N PHE A 633 -8.43 28.81 -14.19
CA PHE A 633 -8.10 29.76 -13.11
C PHE A 633 -7.92 31.16 -13.69
N PHE A 634 -7.81 32.16 -12.82
CA PHE A 634 -7.49 33.53 -13.20
C PHE A 634 -6.19 33.98 -12.55
N ASN A 635 -5.33 34.69 -13.29
CA ASN A 635 -4.13 35.30 -12.74
C ASN A 635 -4.42 36.69 -12.13
N GLU A 636 -3.40 37.32 -11.55
CA GLU A 636 -3.48 38.65 -10.91
C GLU A 636 -3.92 39.80 -11.85
N LYS A 637 -3.99 39.53 -13.16
CA LYS A 637 -4.48 40.46 -14.20
C LYS A 637 -5.92 40.14 -14.65
N GLY A 638 -6.55 39.10 -14.10
CA GLY A 638 -7.87 38.62 -14.52
C GLY A 638 -7.86 37.80 -15.81
N GLU A 639 -6.69 37.36 -16.29
CA GLU A 639 -6.58 36.53 -17.48
C GLU A 639 -6.80 35.06 -17.14
N ALA A 640 -7.48 34.33 -18.02
CA ALA A 640 -7.67 32.90 -17.87
C ALA A 640 -6.34 32.14 -18.03
N LYS A 641 -6.01 31.28 -17.06
CA LYS A 641 -4.83 30.42 -17.03
C LYS A 641 -5.18 29.01 -16.59
N TYR A 642 -4.34 28.05 -16.97
CA TYR A 642 -4.44 26.63 -16.61
C TYR A 642 -3.13 26.18 -15.97
N LEU A 643 -3.16 25.14 -15.13
CA LEU A 643 -1.95 24.62 -14.47
C LEU A 643 -0.86 24.23 -15.50
N LYS A 644 -1.27 23.67 -16.64
CA LYS A 644 -0.38 23.29 -17.74
C LYS A 644 0.42 24.46 -18.33
N ASP A 645 -0.06 25.69 -18.19
CA ASP A 645 0.63 26.89 -18.72
C ASP A 645 1.95 27.18 -17.96
N PHE A 646 2.14 26.56 -16.80
CA PHE A 646 3.34 26.68 -15.96
C PHE A 646 4.30 25.48 -16.10
N LEU A 647 3.98 24.55 -17.00
CA LEU A 647 4.78 23.36 -17.31
C LEU A 647 5.52 23.57 -18.65
N GLY A 648 6.51 22.71 -18.98
CA GLY A 648 7.21 22.70 -20.27
C GLY A 648 8.65 23.22 -20.24
N ASN A 649 8.96 24.22 -19.41
CA ASN A 649 10.30 24.83 -19.34
C ASN A 649 11.07 24.46 -18.07
N LYS A 650 10.39 24.52 -16.93
CA LYS A 650 10.94 24.29 -15.59
C LYS A 650 9.99 23.35 -14.83
N PRO A 651 10.48 22.58 -13.85
CA PRO A 651 9.59 21.92 -12.91
C PRO A 651 8.76 22.97 -12.16
N ALA A 652 7.55 22.60 -11.78
CA ALA A 652 6.61 23.50 -11.12
C ALA A 652 6.23 22.95 -9.74
N LEU A 653 6.21 23.84 -8.75
CA LEU A 653 5.68 23.58 -7.41
C LEU A 653 4.39 24.39 -7.24
N PHE A 654 3.26 23.69 -7.22
CA PHE A 654 1.96 24.28 -6.97
C PHE A 654 1.66 24.25 -5.47
N TYR A 655 1.38 25.39 -4.87
CA TYR A 655 0.87 25.51 -3.50
C TYR A 655 -0.65 25.74 -3.57
N VAL A 656 -1.44 24.73 -3.23
CA VAL A 656 -2.90 24.75 -3.24
C VAL A 656 -3.41 25.02 -1.83
N THR A 657 -4.08 26.16 -1.65
CA THR A 657 -4.60 26.58 -0.33
C THR A 657 -5.87 27.41 -0.45
N LYS A 658 -6.82 27.20 0.48
CA LYS A 658 -7.99 28.08 0.64
C LYS A 658 -7.60 29.43 1.26
N ASN A 659 -6.45 29.50 1.93
CA ASN A 659 -5.98 30.71 2.61
C ASN A 659 -4.89 31.42 1.79
N TRP A 660 -5.31 32.45 1.06
CA TRP A 660 -4.47 33.38 0.28
C TRP A 660 -3.42 34.21 1.06
N SER A 661 -3.44 34.25 2.40
CA SER A 661 -2.45 35.01 3.20
C SER A 661 -1.44 34.12 3.93
N LYS A 662 -1.83 32.89 4.29
CA LYS A 662 -0.98 31.99 5.08
C LYS A 662 0.22 31.51 4.27
N GLU A 663 1.42 31.71 4.83
CA GLU A 663 2.70 31.24 4.29
C GLU A 663 3.11 31.84 2.93
N ARG A 664 2.34 32.80 2.40
CA ARG A 664 2.58 33.44 1.09
C ARG A 664 3.95 34.11 0.99
N TYR A 665 4.28 34.97 1.95
CA TYR A 665 5.55 35.71 1.91
C TYR A 665 6.76 34.77 1.95
N TYR A 666 6.69 33.71 2.75
CA TYR A 666 7.74 32.71 2.80
C TYR A 666 7.83 31.91 1.49
N PHE A 667 6.69 31.61 0.86
CA PHE A 667 6.65 31.01 -0.48
C PHE A 667 7.24 31.92 -1.57
N ASP A 668 6.99 33.23 -1.50
CA ASP A 668 7.57 34.24 -2.40
C ASP A 668 9.08 34.42 -2.17
N GLU A 669 9.58 34.31 -0.94
CA GLU A 669 11.02 34.29 -0.63
C GLU A 669 11.71 33.07 -1.25
N LEU A 670 11.14 31.88 -1.09
CA LEU A 670 11.66 30.67 -1.73
C LEU A 670 11.64 30.79 -3.26
N ALA A 671 10.61 31.41 -3.85
CA ALA A 671 10.56 31.65 -5.28
C ALA A 671 11.69 32.57 -5.77
N LYS A 672 12.07 33.59 -4.98
CA LYS A 672 13.22 34.46 -5.30
C LYS A 672 14.55 33.70 -5.26
N GLU A 673 14.73 32.84 -4.27
CA GLU A 673 15.99 32.10 -4.07
C GLU A 673 16.20 30.98 -5.09
N ASN A 674 15.12 30.50 -5.73
CA ASN A 674 15.12 29.30 -6.56
C ASN A 674 14.48 29.55 -7.95
N PRO A 675 15.07 30.44 -8.77
CA PRO A 675 14.49 30.85 -10.05
C PRO A 675 14.40 29.71 -11.08
N GLU A 676 15.05 28.57 -10.84
CA GLU A 676 15.01 27.37 -11.67
C GLU A 676 13.72 26.54 -11.54
N ILE A 677 12.83 26.87 -10.60
CA ILE A 677 11.52 26.22 -10.38
C ILE A 677 10.40 27.26 -10.58
N ASN A 678 9.29 26.84 -11.18
CA ASN A 678 8.07 27.64 -11.25
C ASN A 678 7.26 27.48 -9.95
N PHE A 679 7.24 28.50 -9.10
CA PHE A 679 6.38 28.53 -7.91
C PHE A 679 5.02 29.12 -8.27
N VAL A 680 3.94 28.38 -8.00
CA VAL A 680 2.57 28.78 -8.36
C VAL A 680 1.65 28.64 -7.15
N LEU A 681 1.15 29.75 -6.62
CA LEU A 681 0.16 29.78 -5.55
C LEU A 681 -1.24 29.70 -6.15
N VAL A 682 -1.96 28.64 -5.82
CA VAL A 682 -3.34 28.36 -6.25
C VAL A 682 -4.27 28.57 -5.07
N THR A 683 -5.18 29.54 -5.22
CA THR A 683 -6.13 29.95 -4.19
C THR A 683 -7.56 29.93 -4.73
N GLU A 684 -8.53 30.03 -3.84
CA GLU A 684 -9.95 30.06 -4.19
C GLU A 684 -10.71 31.12 -3.41
N GLY A 685 -11.86 31.54 -3.97
CA GLY A 685 -12.79 32.42 -3.28
C GLY A 685 -13.93 32.87 -4.20
N SER A 686 -14.87 33.65 -3.66
CA SER A 686 -16.02 34.15 -4.40
C SER A 686 -15.77 35.49 -5.11
N ASN A 687 -14.76 36.26 -4.69
CA ASN A 687 -14.51 37.60 -5.20
C ASN A 687 -13.10 37.74 -5.79
N ILE A 688 -13.03 37.69 -7.12
CA ILE A 688 -11.77 37.85 -7.85
C ILE A 688 -11.18 39.25 -7.72
N GLN A 689 -12.00 40.30 -7.63
CA GLN A 689 -11.51 41.68 -7.57
C GLN A 689 -10.78 41.94 -6.25
N GLU A 690 -11.33 41.45 -5.14
CA GLU A 690 -10.67 41.54 -3.84
C GLU A 690 -9.34 40.78 -3.84
N TRP A 691 -9.35 39.57 -4.41
CA TRP A 691 -8.15 38.77 -4.63
C TRP A 691 -7.07 39.51 -5.42
N MET A 692 -7.46 40.18 -6.51
CA MET A 692 -6.56 40.99 -7.34
C MET A 692 -6.02 42.19 -6.56
N ASP A 693 -6.85 42.93 -5.82
CA ASP A 693 -6.42 44.12 -5.06
C ASP A 693 -5.45 43.76 -3.94
N TYR A 694 -5.73 42.69 -3.19
CA TYR A 694 -4.82 42.17 -2.18
C TYR A 694 -3.50 41.70 -2.79
N THR A 695 -3.58 40.92 -3.88
CA THR A 695 -2.41 40.38 -4.57
C THR A 695 -1.53 41.49 -5.14
N LYS A 696 -2.14 42.56 -5.68
CA LYS A 696 -1.43 43.74 -6.16
C LYS A 696 -0.68 44.46 -5.03
N ARG A 697 -1.28 44.57 -3.84
CA ARG A 697 -0.61 45.14 -2.65
C ARG A 697 0.53 44.25 -2.15
N ALA A 698 0.37 42.93 -2.21
CA ALA A 698 1.36 41.97 -1.74
C ALA A 698 2.61 41.90 -2.64
N ASN A 699 2.50 42.33 -3.91
CA ASN A 699 3.59 42.34 -4.89
C ASN A 699 4.36 40.99 -4.96
N PRO A 700 3.67 39.89 -5.35
CA PRO A 700 4.21 38.54 -5.28
C PRO A 700 5.32 38.29 -6.31
N VAL A 701 6.12 37.28 -6.01
CA VAL A 701 7.17 36.76 -6.91
C VAL A 701 6.70 35.47 -7.56
N ALA A 702 6.03 34.60 -6.79
CA ALA A 702 5.39 33.40 -7.28
C ALA A 702 4.17 33.75 -8.14
N TYR A 703 3.90 32.92 -9.16
CA TYR A 703 2.70 33.06 -9.97
C TYR A 703 1.45 32.86 -9.13
N GLN A 704 0.41 33.63 -9.42
CA GLN A 704 -0.82 33.63 -8.64
C GLN A 704 -1.98 33.11 -9.49
N LEU A 705 -2.71 32.13 -8.98
CA LEU A 705 -3.91 31.58 -9.59
C LEU A 705 -5.07 31.62 -8.62
N PHE A 706 -6.23 32.03 -9.12
CA PHE A 706 -7.48 32.12 -8.38
C PHE A 706 -8.58 31.30 -9.04
N LEU A 707 -9.23 30.46 -8.26
CA LEU A 707 -10.46 29.76 -8.63
C LEU A 707 -11.66 30.53 -8.10
N ILE A 708 -12.61 30.84 -8.98
CA ILE A 708 -13.88 31.44 -8.59
C ILE A 708 -14.84 30.33 -8.15
N ASN A 709 -15.20 30.33 -6.86
CA ASN A 709 -15.85 29.20 -6.17
C ASN A 709 -17.37 29.07 -6.37
N HIS A 710 -17.94 29.48 -7.50
CA HIS A 710 -19.40 29.41 -7.69
C HIS A 710 -19.96 27.98 -7.85
N LYS A 711 -19.15 27.05 -8.40
CA LYS A 711 -19.60 25.68 -8.70
C LYS A 711 -18.61 24.58 -8.35
N VAL A 712 -17.33 24.92 -8.20
CA VAL A 712 -16.23 23.98 -8.02
C VAL A 712 -15.29 24.55 -6.98
N GLN A 713 -14.79 23.72 -6.06
CA GLN A 713 -13.79 24.09 -5.05
C GLN A 713 -12.46 23.37 -5.33
N LEU A 714 -11.34 23.90 -4.83
CA LEU A 714 -10.01 23.28 -4.88
C LEU A 714 -10.01 21.89 -4.25
N GLY A 715 -10.75 21.70 -3.16
CA GLY A 715 -10.91 20.38 -2.53
C GLY A 715 -11.47 19.35 -3.50
N SER A 716 -12.41 19.74 -4.37
CA SER A 716 -12.95 18.88 -5.41
C SER A 716 -12.00 18.61 -6.58
N ILE A 717 -11.12 19.55 -6.92
CA ILE A 717 -10.19 19.43 -8.05
C ILE A 717 -8.95 18.64 -7.66
N PHE A 718 -8.33 19.00 -6.53
CA PHE A 718 -7.03 18.48 -6.11
C PHE A 718 -7.15 17.34 -5.10
N LYS A 719 -8.33 17.17 -4.48
CA LYS A 719 -8.64 16.12 -3.50
C LYS A 719 -7.52 15.95 -2.46
N SER A 720 -6.81 17.04 -2.13
CA SER A 720 -5.63 16.96 -1.28
C SER A 720 -6.07 16.99 0.18
N GLY A 721 -6.43 15.83 0.71
CA GLY A 721 -6.81 15.71 2.12
C GLY A 721 -5.68 16.09 3.07
N LYS A 722 -4.41 16.07 2.64
CA LYS A 722 -3.24 16.32 3.51
C LYS A 722 -2.01 16.95 2.84
N GLY A 723 -2.06 17.37 1.57
CA GLY A 723 -0.86 17.80 0.82
C GLY A 723 -1.08 19.11 0.07
N HIS A 724 -0.55 20.21 0.60
CA HIS A 724 -0.71 21.54 0.00
C HIS A 724 0.24 21.78 -1.18
N PHE A 725 1.31 21.00 -1.33
CA PHE A 725 2.34 21.23 -2.33
C PHE A 725 2.37 20.08 -3.34
N ILE A 726 2.22 20.40 -4.63
CA ILE A 726 2.22 19.42 -5.73
C ILE A 726 3.40 19.75 -6.65
N ALA A 727 4.34 18.83 -6.76
CA ALA A 727 5.53 18.96 -7.59
C ALA A 727 5.32 18.26 -8.93
N TYR A 728 5.56 18.97 -10.04
CA TYR A 728 5.62 18.45 -11.40
C TYR A 728 7.00 18.67 -12.01
N ASP A 729 7.44 17.73 -12.84
CA ASP A 729 8.64 17.93 -13.65
C ASP A 729 8.34 18.84 -14.85
N LYS A 730 9.39 19.15 -15.63
CA LYS A 730 9.29 20.02 -16.80
C LYS A 730 8.39 19.45 -17.90
N ASP A 731 8.23 18.13 -17.98
CA ASP A 731 7.47 17.45 -19.03
C ASP A 731 5.99 17.25 -18.61
N GLY A 732 5.62 17.75 -17.42
CA GLY A 732 4.28 17.66 -16.86
C GLY A 732 3.96 16.33 -16.17
N VAL A 733 4.99 15.56 -15.81
CA VAL A 733 4.82 14.36 -14.99
C VAL A 733 4.93 14.74 -13.52
N ARG A 734 3.92 14.38 -12.74
CA ARG A 734 3.87 14.62 -11.30
C ARG A 734 4.98 13.85 -10.60
N ILE A 735 5.84 14.60 -9.89
CA ILE A 735 6.96 14.10 -9.10
C ILE A 735 6.46 13.57 -7.75
N GLY A 736 5.57 14.31 -7.09
CA GLY A 736 5.04 13.95 -5.78
C GLY A 736 4.24 15.07 -5.10
N PHE A 737 3.76 14.77 -3.90
CA PHE A 737 3.05 15.67 -2.99
C PHE A 737 3.83 15.88 -1.71
N ASP A 738 3.69 17.06 -1.09
CA ASP A 738 4.27 17.34 0.22
C ASP A 738 3.36 18.25 1.07
N ARG A 739 3.57 18.22 2.38
CA ARG A 739 2.93 19.14 3.34
C ARG A 739 3.77 20.37 3.62
N ASN A 740 5.06 20.29 3.33
CA ASN A 740 6.03 21.32 3.61
C ASN A 740 6.63 21.86 2.31
N MET A 741 6.63 23.19 2.16
CA MET A 741 7.12 23.85 0.94
C MET A 741 8.59 23.57 0.64
N VAL A 742 9.45 23.45 1.66
CA VAL A 742 10.89 23.20 1.48
C VAL A 742 11.12 21.79 0.95
N SER A 743 10.40 20.81 1.50
CA SER A 743 10.46 19.43 1.02
C SER A 743 9.89 19.30 -0.40
N GLY A 744 8.76 19.96 -0.70
CA GLY A 744 8.21 20.05 -2.06
C GLY A 744 9.17 20.69 -3.06
N MET A 745 9.85 21.78 -2.70
CA MET A 745 10.90 22.40 -3.51
C MET A 745 12.07 21.43 -3.74
N ASN A 746 12.50 20.71 -2.71
CA ASN A 746 13.58 19.73 -2.82
C ASN A 746 13.23 18.59 -3.80
N LEU A 747 11.96 18.16 -3.87
CA LEU A 747 11.50 17.20 -4.89
C LEU A 747 11.69 17.74 -6.31
N CYS A 748 11.38 19.02 -6.54
CA CYS A 748 11.62 19.68 -7.82
C CYS A 748 13.13 19.77 -8.11
N LYS A 749 13.96 20.16 -7.13
CA LYS A 749 15.42 20.25 -7.28
C LYS A 749 16.08 18.91 -7.59
N GLN A 750 15.62 17.82 -6.98
CA GLN A 750 16.15 16.49 -7.26
C GLN A 750 15.87 16.04 -8.70
N ASN A 751 14.78 16.50 -9.32
CA ASN A 751 14.48 16.24 -10.74
C ASN A 751 15.18 17.20 -11.72
N LEU A 752 15.70 18.34 -11.25
CA LEU A 752 16.58 19.19 -12.05
C LEU A 752 17.97 18.57 -12.22
N GLN A 753 18.43 17.82 -11.21
CA GLN A 753 19.63 17.01 -11.37
C GLN A 753 19.29 15.85 -12.31
N PRO A 754 20.11 15.58 -13.36
CA PRO A 754 19.88 14.41 -14.20
C PRO A 754 19.82 13.20 -13.27
N LYS A 755 18.70 12.44 -13.31
CA LYS A 755 18.60 11.16 -12.61
C LYS A 755 19.93 10.45 -12.82
N LYS A 756 20.66 10.16 -11.72
CA LYS A 756 21.79 9.23 -11.78
C LYS A 756 21.24 8.04 -12.55
N LYS A 757 21.78 7.81 -13.75
CA LYS A 757 21.27 6.80 -14.67
C LYS A 757 21.32 5.49 -13.90
N GLU A 758 20.19 5.07 -13.34
CA GLU A 758 20.09 3.76 -12.70
C GLU A 758 20.42 2.80 -13.82
N LEU A 759 21.52 2.07 -13.64
CA LEU A 759 21.96 1.09 -14.62
C LEU A 759 20.78 0.17 -14.87
N ASN A 760 20.22 0.22 -16.08
CA ASN A 760 19.15 -0.67 -16.49
C ASN A 760 19.57 -2.11 -16.11
N LYS A 761 18.65 -3.00 -15.71
CA LYS A 761 18.97 -4.40 -15.38
C LYS A 761 19.91 -5.04 -16.41
N SER A 762 19.74 -4.71 -17.69
CA SER A 762 20.63 -5.15 -18.77
C SER A 762 22.06 -4.56 -18.71
N GLN A 763 22.22 -3.29 -18.31
CA GLN A 763 23.54 -2.67 -18.14
C GLN A 763 24.28 -3.20 -16.90
N LEU A 764 23.55 -3.48 -15.80
CA LEU A 764 24.13 -4.12 -14.62
C LEU A 764 24.63 -5.54 -14.94
N GLN A 765 23.86 -6.31 -15.74
CA GLN A 765 24.28 -7.62 -16.23
C GLN A 765 25.55 -7.55 -17.07
N ILE A 766 25.65 -6.57 -17.98
CA ILE A 766 26.87 -6.37 -18.79
C ILE A 766 28.08 -6.05 -17.90
N ILE A 767 27.92 -5.17 -16.91
CA ILE A 767 29.01 -4.84 -15.98
C ILE A 767 29.45 -6.07 -15.18
N ILE A 768 28.51 -6.89 -14.69
CA ILE A 768 28.81 -8.13 -13.97
C ILE A 768 29.58 -9.10 -14.88
N VAL A 769 29.15 -9.27 -16.13
CA VAL A 769 29.84 -10.13 -17.11
C VAL A 769 31.25 -9.61 -17.40
N VAL A 770 31.43 -8.30 -17.58
CA VAL A 770 32.74 -7.68 -17.80
C VAL A 770 33.64 -7.88 -16.58
N LEU A 771 33.15 -7.63 -15.37
CA LEU A 771 33.92 -7.84 -14.14
C LEU A 771 34.32 -9.31 -13.95
N LEU A 772 33.41 -10.25 -14.21
CA LEU A 772 33.71 -11.68 -14.18
C LEU A 772 34.77 -12.06 -15.22
N SER A 773 34.68 -11.51 -16.45
CA SER A 773 35.67 -11.78 -17.49
C SER A 773 37.06 -11.23 -17.14
N ILE A 774 37.15 -10.02 -16.57
CA ILE A 774 38.40 -9.44 -16.08
C ILE A 774 38.98 -10.29 -14.94
N LEU A 775 38.15 -10.70 -13.98
CA LEU A 775 38.57 -11.57 -12.88
C LEU A 775 39.13 -12.91 -13.40
N THR A 776 38.47 -13.48 -14.41
CA THR A 776 38.88 -14.74 -15.03
C THR A 776 40.24 -14.60 -15.73
N ILE A 777 40.45 -13.51 -16.47
CA ILE A 777 41.73 -13.20 -17.12
C ILE A 777 42.84 -13.02 -16.08
N LEU A 778 42.54 -12.34 -14.97
CA LEU A 778 43.50 -12.08 -13.90
C LEU A 778 43.91 -13.38 -13.18
N ILE A 779 42.95 -14.28 -12.94
CA ILE A 779 43.20 -15.63 -12.41
C ILE A 779 44.07 -16.45 -13.37
N ILE A 780 43.74 -16.46 -14.67
CA ILE A 780 44.54 -17.17 -15.69
C ILE A 780 45.97 -16.61 -15.73
N GLY A 781 46.13 -15.28 -15.71
CA GLY A 781 47.43 -14.62 -15.65
C GLY A 781 48.26 -15.02 -14.42
N LEU A 782 47.63 -15.05 -13.24
CA LEU A 782 48.27 -15.50 -12.00
C LEU A 782 48.68 -16.98 -12.05
N LEU A 783 47.85 -17.84 -12.63
CA LEU A 783 48.15 -19.27 -12.79
C LEU A 783 49.33 -19.48 -13.75
N LEU A 784 49.36 -18.77 -14.89
CA LEU A 784 50.46 -18.81 -15.85
C LEU A 784 51.77 -18.26 -15.27
N TRP A 785 51.69 -17.17 -14.50
CA TRP A 785 52.85 -16.61 -13.79
C TRP A 785 53.39 -17.60 -12.76
N LYS A 786 52.53 -18.19 -11.92
CA LYS A 786 52.91 -19.22 -10.93
C LYS A 786 53.50 -20.46 -11.59
N TRP A 787 53.00 -20.85 -12.77
CA TRP A 787 53.55 -21.95 -13.55
C TRP A 787 54.94 -21.61 -14.09
N ARG A 788 55.13 -20.40 -14.64
CA ARG A 788 56.42 -19.93 -15.18
C ARG A 788 57.50 -19.84 -14.10
N VAL A 789 57.17 -19.30 -12.93
CA VAL A 789 58.10 -19.22 -11.79
C VAL A 789 58.52 -20.62 -11.32
N ARG A 790 57.57 -21.55 -11.15
CA ARG A 790 57.90 -22.94 -10.76
C ARG A 790 58.78 -23.65 -11.79
N ARG A 791 58.59 -23.38 -13.09
CA ARG A 791 59.43 -23.95 -14.15
C ARG A 791 60.88 -23.43 -14.09
N GLN A 792 61.10 -22.17 -13.72
CA GLN A 792 62.45 -21.63 -13.55
C GLN A 792 63.17 -22.24 -12.34
N PHE A 793 62.49 -22.34 -11.19
CA PHE A 793 63.06 -22.98 -9.99
C PHE A 793 63.50 -24.43 -10.25
N ARG A 794 62.68 -25.23 -10.95
CA ARG A 794 63.04 -26.61 -11.32
C ARG A 794 64.28 -26.70 -12.20
N LYS A 795 64.47 -25.75 -13.13
CA LYS A 795 65.66 -25.72 -14.00
C LYS A 795 66.93 -25.41 -13.23
N GLU A 796 66.87 -24.46 -12.30
CA GLU A 796 68.03 -24.11 -11.46
C GLU A 796 68.39 -25.24 -10.48
N GLU A 797 67.40 -25.91 -9.90
CA GLU A 797 67.62 -27.07 -9.04
C GLU A 797 68.27 -28.25 -9.79
N GLN A 798 67.84 -28.51 -11.02
CA GLN A 798 68.47 -29.52 -11.89
C GLN A 798 69.93 -29.18 -12.22
N LYS A 799 70.25 -27.92 -12.55
CA LYS A 799 71.63 -27.47 -12.81
C LYS A 799 72.53 -27.57 -11.57
N ARG A 800 72.00 -27.28 -10.39
CA ARG A 800 72.75 -27.39 -9.13
C ARG A 800 73.08 -28.85 -8.82
N ARG A 801 72.10 -29.74 -8.98
CA ARG A 801 72.26 -31.17 -8.76
C ARG A 801 73.26 -31.80 -9.77
N LEU A 802 73.28 -31.33 -11.01
CA LEU A 802 74.25 -31.76 -12.01
C LEU A 802 75.69 -31.40 -11.60
N ARG A 803 75.93 -30.15 -11.16
CA ARG A 803 77.25 -29.69 -10.69
C ARG A 803 77.74 -30.45 -9.45
N GLU A 804 76.84 -30.75 -8.51
CA GLU A 804 77.18 -31.53 -7.31
C GLU A 804 77.56 -32.98 -7.67
N LEU A 805 76.92 -33.56 -8.68
CA LEU A 805 77.26 -34.89 -9.19
C LEU A 805 78.62 -34.90 -9.93
N GLU A 806 78.90 -33.90 -10.77
CA GLU A 806 80.19 -33.75 -11.45
C GLU A 806 81.36 -33.64 -10.44
N LEU A 807 81.21 -32.79 -9.42
CA LEU A 807 82.22 -32.63 -8.37
C LEU A 807 82.42 -33.91 -7.53
N THR A 808 81.37 -34.69 -7.33
CA THR A 808 81.44 -35.96 -6.61
C THR A 808 82.13 -37.04 -7.44
N ALA A 809 81.88 -37.09 -8.76
CA ALA A 809 82.54 -38.01 -9.68
C ALA A 809 84.05 -37.78 -9.74
N ILE A 810 84.49 -36.53 -9.87
CA ILE A 810 85.92 -36.15 -9.89
C ILE A 810 86.63 -36.59 -8.60
N ARG A 811 86.02 -36.36 -7.43
CA ARG A 811 86.60 -36.77 -6.13
C ARG A 811 86.74 -38.28 -5.96
N SER A 812 85.89 -39.07 -6.62
CA SER A 812 85.91 -40.53 -6.53
C SER A 812 86.99 -41.21 -7.38
N GLN A 813 87.59 -40.48 -8.34
CA GLN A 813 88.66 -40.99 -9.21
C GLN A 813 90.06 -40.93 -8.57
N MET A 814 90.21 -40.29 -7.41
CA MET A 814 91.45 -40.35 -6.60
C MET A 814 91.31 -41.43 -5.52
N ASN A 815 92.08 -42.53 -5.58
CA ASN A 815 92.07 -43.58 -4.55
C ASN A 815 92.74 -43.07 -3.25
N PRO A 816 92.00 -42.67 -2.20
CA PRO A 816 92.59 -41.98 -1.06
C PRO A 816 93.53 -42.90 -0.27
N HIS A 817 93.26 -44.20 -0.28
CA HIS A 817 94.08 -45.19 0.42
C HIS A 817 95.47 -45.33 -0.20
N PHE A 818 95.57 -45.36 -1.53
CA PHE A 818 96.87 -45.38 -2.22
C PHE A 818 97.68 -44.09 -1.95
N LEU A 819 97.00 -42.93 -1.93
CA LEU A 819 97.64 -41.65 -1.61
C LEU A 819 98.24 -41.65 -0.20
N PHE A 820 97.48 -42.05 0.82
CA PHE A 820 97.99 -42.12 2.19
C PHE A 820 99.13 -43.13 2.34
N ASN A 821 99.03 -44.29 1.69
CA ASN A 821 100.05 -45.33 1.74
C ASN A 821 101.37 -44.92 1.08
N SER A 822 101.30 -44.22 -0.05
CA SER A 822 102.48 -43.69 -0.75
C SER A 822 103.17 -42.60 0.07
N LEU A 823 102.41 -41.69 0.68
CA LEU A 823 102.95 -40.65 1.55
C LEU A 823 103.60 -41.23 2.81
N ASN A 824 103.00 -42.26 3.43
CA ASN A 824 103.61 -42.96 4.56
C ASN A 824 104.93 -43.67 4.16
N SER A 825 105.03 -44.17 2.94
CA SER A 825 106.24 -44.84 2.44
C SER A 825 107.38 -43.84 2.23
N VAL A 826 107.07 -42.66 1.69
CA VAL A 826 108.00 -41.52 1.64
C VAL A 826 108.44 -41.13 3.05
N GLN A 827 107.51 -41.02 3.99
CA GLN A 827 107.82 -40.69 5.38
C GLN A 827 108.77 -41.72 6.02
N ASN A 828 108.59 -43.02 5.75
CA ASN A 828 109.48 -44.07 6.22
C ASN A 828 110.88 -43.99 5.60
N LEU A 829 111.00 -43.74 4.29
CA LEU A 829 112.31 -43.57 3.63
C LEU A 829 113.06 -42.34 4.18
N VAL A 830 112.34 -41.25 4.46
CA VAL A 830 112.90 -40.07 5.12
C VAL A 830 113.37 -40.40 6.54
N GLN A 831 112.57 -41.14 7.33
CA GLN A 831 112.98 -41.59 8.68
C GLN A 831 114.20 -42.51 8.67
N GLN A 832 114.37 -43.33 7.63
CA GLN A 832 115.54 -44.21 7.46
C GLN A 832 116.77 -43.49 6.89
N ASN A 833 116.77 -42.16 6.79
CA ASN A 833 117.82 -41.33 6.18
C ASN A 833 118.14 -41.66 4.71
N LYS A 834 117.21 -42.27 3.99
CA LYS A 834 117.33 -42.61 2.56
C LYS A 834 116.78 -41.49 1.68
N GLY A 835 117.28 -40.27 1.87
CA GLY A 835 116.74 -39.05 1.24
C GLY A 835 116.68 -39.09 -0.29
N ARG A 836 117.66 -39.74 -0.93
CA ARG A 836 117.69 -39.91 -2.40
C ARG A 836 116.58 -40.85 -2.89
N GLU A 837 116.35 -41.97 -2.20
CA GLU A 837 115.28 -42.93 -2.51
C GLU A 837 113.91 -42.29 -2.28
N ALA A 838 113.74 -41.52 -1.20
CA ALA A 838 112.51 -40.77 -0.93
C ALA A 838 112.19 -39.73 -2.02
N HIS A 839 113.20 -39.03 -2.54
CA HIS A 839 113.01 -38.07 -3.62
C HIS A 839 112.62 -38.74 -4.94
N LEU A 840 113.29 -39.84 -5.31
CA LEU A 840 112.93 -40.63 -6.50
C LEU A 840 111.50 -41.17 -6.38
N TYR A 841 111.15 -41.75 -5.22
CA TYR A 841 109.79 -42.22 -4.95
C TYR A 841 108.75 -41.10 -5.11
N LEU A 842 109.01 -39.91 -4.57
CA LEU A 842 108.10 -38.76 -4.71
C LEU A 842 107.94 -38.31 -6.17
N SER A 843 109.02 -38.31 -6.94
CA SER A 843 108.99 -37.96 -8.37
C SER A 843 108.15 -38.96 -9.16
N ASP A 844 108.41 -40.26 -8.97
CA ASP A 844 107.69 -41.34 -9.66
C ASP A 844 106.21 -41.37 -9.25
N PHE A 845 105.92 -41.13 -7.96
CA PHE A 845 104.56 -41.00 -7.45
C PHE A 845 103.81 -39.80 -8.05
N ALA A 846 104.45 -38.62 -8.11
CA ALA A 846 103.84 -37.44 -8.74
C ALA A 846 103.61 -37.65 -10.24
N GLY A 847 104.52 -38.36 -10.92
CA GLY A 847 104.37 -38.79 -12.30
C GLY A 847 103.16 -39.70 -12.49
N LEU A 848 103.03 -40.73 -11.64
CA LEU A 848 101.91 -41.66 -11.67
C LEU A 848 100.57 -40.94 -11.46
N ILE A 849 100.44 -40.08 -10.43
CA ILE A 849 99.19 -39.35 -10.15
C ILE A 849 98.80 -38.43 -11.30
N ARG A 850 99.77 -37.74 -11.92
CA ARG A 850 99.50 -36.89 -13.09
C ARG A 850 98.99 -37.71 -14.27
N LYS A 851 99.56 -38.89 -14.52
CA LYS A 851 99.09 -39.79 -15.58
C LYS A 851 97.70 -40.36 -15.27
N VAL A 852 97.41 -40.77 -14.03
CA VAL A 852 96.06 -41.22 -13.63
C VAL A 852 95.02 -40.14 -13.87
N LEU A 853 95.28 -38.89 -13.47
CA LEU A 853 94.35 -37.77 -13.66
C LEU A 853 94.17 -37.40 -15.14
N ASN A 854 95.25 -37.37 -15.92
CA ASN A 854 95.17 -37.07 -17.35
C ASN A 854 94.45 -38.20 -18.13
N ASN A 855 94.67 -39.45 -17.72
CA ASN A 855 94.06 -40.60 -18.39
C ASN A 855 92.58 -40.75 -17.97
N SER A 856 92.19 -40.41 -16.74
CA SER A 856 90.80 -40.56 -16.28
C SER A 856 89.79 -39.64 -16.98
N GLU A 857 90.26 -38.56 -17.62
CA GLU A 857 89.44 -37.67 -18.47
C GLU A 857 89.25 -38.22 -19.90
N LYS A 858 90.07 -39.21 -20.32
CA LYS A 858 89.97 -39.84 -21.64
C LYS A 858 89.08 -41.09 -21.58
N GLU A 859 88.29 -41.32 -22.62
CA GLU A 859 87.51 -42.56 -22.74
C GLU A 859 88.44 -43.78 -22.98
N GLU A 860 89.45 -43.63 -23.85
CA GLU A 860 90.44 -44.64 -24.25
C GLU A 860 91.87 -44.05 -24.27
N VAL A 861 92.87 -44.90 -24.06
CA VAL A 861 94.31 -44.62 -24.10
C VAL A 861 95.03 -45.74 -24.85
N SER A 862 96.24 -45.52 -25.34
CA SER A 862 96.99 -46.62 -25.96
C SER A 862 97.36 -47.68 -24.93
N LEU A 863 97.46 -48.94 -25.36
CA LEU A 863 97.91 -50.05 -24.53
C LEU A 863 99.33 -49.79 -24.00
N ALA A 864 100.18 -49.10 -24.78
CA ALA A 864 101.48 -48.65 -24.34
C ALA A 864 101.39 -47.68 -23.16
N GLU A 865 100.50 -46.68 -23.22
CA GLU A 865 100.28 -45.73 -22.13
C GLU A 865 99.74 -46.44 -20.87
N GLU A 866 98.81 -47.38 -21.03
CA GLU A 866 98.26 -48.15 -19.92
C GLU A 866 99.33 -49.08 -19.30
N LEU A 867 100.11 -49.82 -20.09
CA LEU A 867 101.18 -50.69 -19.58
C LEU A 867 102.32 -49.88 -18.93
N GLU A 868 102.63 -48.70 -19.45
CA GLU A 868 103.61 -47.81 -18.82
C GLU A 868 103.12 -47.32 -17.45
N LEU A 869 101.84 -46.97 -17.34
CA LEU A 869 101.20 -46.62 -16.06
C LEU A 869 101.29 -47.79 -15.07
N ILE A 870 100.99 -49.01 -15.51
CA ILE A 870 101.09 -50.23 -14.69
C ILE A 870 102.52 -50.50 -14.25
N ARG A 871 103.51 -50.37 -15.14
CA ARG A 871 104.92 -50.54 -14.79
C ARG A 871 105.37 -49.52 -13.75
N GLN A 872 104.96 -48.26 -13.89
CA GLN A 872 105.25 -47.22 -12.89
C GLN A 872 104.62 -47.54 -11.54
N TYR A 873 103.36 -47.99 -11.53
CA TYR A 873 102.68 -48.43 -10.31
C TYR A 873 103.40 -49.62 -9.64
N LEU A 874 103.74 -50.67 -10.40
CA LEU A 874 104.42 -51.86 -9.89
C LEU A 874 105.82 -51.56 -9.36
N ASN A 875 106.57 -50.69 -10.03
CA ASN A 875 107.89 -50.25 -9.55
C ASN A 875 107.77 -49.51 -8.21
N LEU A 876 106.76 -48.65 -8.04
CA LEU A 876 106.51 -47.97 -6.76
C LEU A 876 106.13 -48.96 -5.65
N GLU A 877 105.29 -49.95 -5.93
CA GLU A 877 104.94 -50.98 -4.94
C GLU A 877 106.13 -51.90 -4.60
N LYS A 878 107.02 -52.21 -5.57
CA LYS A 878 108.23 -53.02 -5.35
C LYS A 878 109.22 -52.35 -4.39
N LEU A 879 109.20 -51.01 -4.31
CA LEU A 879 109.97 -50.27 -3.31
C LEU A 879 109.40 -50.40 -1.88
N ARG A 880 108.14 -50.83 -1.73
CA ARG A 880 107.44 -50.93 -0.44
C ARG A 880 107.47 -52.35 0.12
N PHE A 881 107.37 -53.37 -0.73
CA PHE A 881 107.50 -54.76 -0.34
C PHE A 881 108.11 -55.58 -1.48
N ASP A 882 108.83 -56.63 -1.12
CA ASP A 882 109.60 -57.43 -2.07
C ASP A 882 108.68 -58.39 -2.86
N PHE A 883 108.66 -58.23 -4.18
CA PHE A 883 108.04 -59.14 -5.15
C PHE A 883 108.70 -58.96 -6.51
N GLU A 884 108.63 -60.00 -7.33
CA GLU A 884 109.05 -59.93 -8.72
C GLU A 884 107.84 -59.79 -9.64
N PHE A 885 108.01 -59.02 -10.71
CA PHE A 885 106.98 -58.91 -11.74
C PHE A 885 107.58 -58.97 -13.14
N GLU A 886 106.81 -59.54 -14.06
CA GLU A 886 107.17 -59.67 -15.45
C GLU A 886 106.02 -59.12 -16.30
N VAL A 887 106.34 -58.27 -17.29
CA VAL A 887 105.37 -57.76 -18.26
C VAL A 887 105.85 -58.12 -19.66
N LEU A 888 105.27 -59.18 -20.22
CA LEU A 888 105.57 -59.67 -21.55
C LEU A 888 104.50 -59.20 -22.54
N VAL A 889 104.96 -58.67 -23.66
CA VAL A 889 104.11 -58.25 -24.77
C VAL A 889 104.61 -58.96 -26.01
N ASP A 890 103.69 -59.62 -26.71
CA ASP A 890 103.96 -60.27 -27.98
C ASP A 890 104.47 -59.25 -29.00
N GLU A 891 105.60 -59.53 -29.66
CA GLU A 891 106.24 -58.63 -30.63
C GLU A 891 105.33 -58.29 -31.82
N THR A 892 104.29 -59.10 -32.06
CA THR A 892 103.31 -58.88 -33.14
C THR A 892 102.22 -57.86 -32.79
N ILE A 893 102.21 -57.32 -31.57
CA ILE A 893 101.23 -56.32 -31.12
C ILE A 893 101.85 -54.91 -31.15
N ASP A 894 101.23 -54.00 -31.89
CA ASP A 894 101.55 -52.58 -31.81
C ASP A 894 100.82 -51.94 -30.62
N ALA A 895 101.49 -51.94 -29.47
CA ALA A 895 100.94 -51.39 -28.24
C ALA A 895 100.65 -49.87 -28.31
N HIS A 896 101.30 -49.12 -29.20
CA HIS A 896 101.08 -47.66 -29.30
C HIS A 896 99.79 -47.33 -30.05
N ASN A 897 99.39 -48.18 -30.99
CA ASN A 897 98.18 -47.99 -31.78
C ASN A 897 96.97 -48.75 -31.23
N THR A 898 97.18 -49.81 -30.45
CA THR A 898 96.10 -50.56 -29.79
C THR A 898 95.44 -49.69 -28.71
N GLN A 899 94.16 -49.33 -28.86
CA GLN A 899 93.42 -48.56 -27.85
C GLN A 899 92.80 -49.48 -26.80
N VAL A 900 92.88 -49.05 -25.54
CA VAL A 900 92.22 -49.70 -24.40
C VAL A 900 91.47 -48.67 -23.58
N PRO A 901 90.34 -49.04 -22.96
CA PRO A 901 89.68 -48.18 -21.98
C PRO A 901 90.66 -47.69 -20.93
N SER A 902 90.63 -46.40 -20.66
CA SER A 902 91.55 -45.77 -19.71
C SER A 902 91.41 -46.38 -18.31
N LEU A 903 92.56 -46.72 -17.68
CA LEU A 903 92.66 -47.32 -16.34
C LEU A 903 92.02 -48.71 -16.25
N LEU A 904 92.05 -49.49 -17.34
CA LEU A 904 91.49 -50.84 -17.40
C LEU A 904 92.27 -51.85 -16.56
N LEU A 905 93.60 -51.85 -16.65
CA LEU A 905 94.45 -52.87 -16.02
C LEU A 905 94.69 -52.57 -14.55
N GLN A 906 94.71 -51.28 -14.18
CA GLN A 906 95.12 -50.82 -12.85
C GLN A 906 94.36 -51.52 -11.71
N PRO A 907 93.02 -51.66 -11.74
CA PRO A 907 92.31 -52.29 -10.63
C PRO A 907 92.68 -53.76 -10.44
N PHE A 908 92.98 -54.49 -11.51
CA PHE A 908 93.33 -55.91 -11.42
C PHE A 908 94.76 -56.10 -10.90
N VAL A 909 95.67 -55.24 -11.34
CA VAL A 909 97.04 -55.19 -10.83
C VAL A 909 97.07 -54.78 -9.35
N GLU A 910 96.33 -53.72 -8.97
CA GLU A 910 96.18 -53.31 -7.57
C GLU A 910 95.66 -54.45 -6.69
N ASN A 911 94.66 -55.21 -7.17
CA ASN A 911 94.13 -56.34 -6.43
C ASN A 911 95.14 -57.48 -6.29
N ALA A 912 95.89 -57.79 -7.35
CA ALA A 912 96.92 -58.82 -7.32
C ALA A 912 98.01 -58.50 -6.29
N ILE A 913 98.43 -57.23 -6.21
CA ILE A 913 99.39 -56.74 -5.22
C ILE A 913 98.81 -56.76 -3.80
N VAL A 914 97.72 -56.03 -3.56
CA VAL A 914 97.18 -55.77 -2.22
C VAL A 914 96.51 -57.01 -1.61
N HIS A 915 95.70 -57.72 -2.39
CA HIS A 915 94.92 -58.86 -1.89
C HIS A 915 95.61 -60.21 -2.14
N GLY A 916 96.39 -60.33 -3.22
CA GLY A 916 97.11 -61.56 -3.56
C GLY A 916 98.47 -61.68 -2.88
N LEU A 917 99.42 -60.82 -3.25
CA LEU A 917 100.84 -60.97 -2.92
C LEU A 917 101.23 -60.42 -1.54
N GLN A 918 100.60 -59.34 -1.07
CA GLN A 918 100.99 -58.69 0.18
C GLN A 918 100.96 -59.66 1.38
N ASN A 919 99.96 -60.54 1.43
CA ASN A 919 99.74 -61.51 2.51
C ASN A 919 100.36 -62.89 2.27
N LYS A 920 100.99 -63.16 1.11
CA LYS A 920 101.71 -64.42 0.85
C LYS A 920 103.04 -64.45 1.61
N ARG A 921 103.44 -65.63 2.08
CA ARG A 921 104.80 -65.90 2.59
C ARG A 921 105.59 -66.69 1.54
N GLY A 922 106.88 -66.40 1.40
CA GLY A 922 107.73 -67.01 0.38
C GLY A 922 107.76 -66.21 -0.93
N GLU A 923 108.02 -66.91 -2.04
CA GLU A 923 108.19 -66.31 -3.36
C GLU A 923 106.89 -65.63 -3.86
N LYS A 924 107.02 -64.39 -4.33
CA LYS A 924 105.90 -63.54 -4.79
C LYS A 924 106.16 -63.12 -6.22
N HIS A 925 105.27 -63.51 -7.11
CA HIS A 925 105.42 -63.27 -8.53
C HIS A 925 104.10 -62.78 -9.15
N LEU A 926 104.19 -61.70 -9.93
CA LEU A 926 103.11 -61.18 -10.76
C LEU A 926 103.52 -61.20 -12.24
N LYS A 927 102.77 -61.91 -13.06
CA LYS A 927 103.01 -61.98 -14.50
C LYS A 927 101.86 -61.32 -15.27
N ILE A 928 102.21 -60.41 -16.17
CA ILE A 928 101.28 -59.79 -17.12
C ILE A 928 101.72 -60.20 -18.52
N ASP A 929 100.91 -61.01 -19.20
CA ASP A 929 101.14 -61.39 -20.59
C ASP A 929 100.11 -60.72 -21.48
N VAL A 930 100.57 -60.08 -22.55
CA VAL A 930 99.75 -59.55 -23.63
C VAL A 930 100.07 -60.37 -24.87
N MET A 931 99.13 -61.22 -25.27
CA MET A 931 99.30 -62.18 -26.36
C MET A 931 98.36 -61.88 -27.51
N LYS A 932 98.86 -62.02 -28.74
CA LYS A 932 98.01 -61.97 -29.93
C LYS A 932 97.44 -63.37 -30.18
N LYS A 933 96.13 -63.47 -30.33
CA LYS A 933 95.43 -64.67 -30.81
C LYS A 933 94.65 -64.27 -32.06
N ASP A 934 94.38 -65.20 -32.97
CA ASP A 934 93.99 -64.95 -34.36
C ASP A 934 92.98 -63.81 -34.63
N ALA A 935 92.05 -63.52 -33.70
CA ALA A 935 91.05 -62.45 -33.86
C ALA A 935 90.92 -61.52 -32.63
N PHE A 936 91.82 -61.59 -31.64
CA PHE A 936 91.74 -60.80 -30.41
C PHE A 936 93.09 -60.68 -29.69
N VAL A 937 93.21 -59.61 -28.88
CA VAL A 937 94.32 -59.45 -27.94
C VAL A 937 93.88 -60.00 -26.58
N LEU A 938 94.63 -60.96 -26.04
CA LEU A 938 94.40 -61.52 -24.72
C LEU A 938 95.41 -60.95 -23.74
N ILE A 939 94.92 -60.26 -22.71
CA ILE A 939 95.72 -59.80 -21.59
C ILE A 939 95.45 -60.71 -20.40
N THR A 940 96.48 -61.39 -19.90
CA THR A 940 96.39 -62.20 -18.69
C THR A 940 97.23 -61.61 -17.58
N ILE A 941 96.63 -61.44 -16.40
CA ILE A 941 97.31 -61.04 -15.17
C ILE A 941 97.26 -62.22 -14.22
N THR A 942 98.42 -62.81 -13.92
CA THR A 942 98.58 -63.99 -13.09
C THR A 942 99.40 -63.66 -11.86
N ASP A 943 98.83 -63.83 -10.68
CA ASP A 943 99.57 -63.78 -9.42
C ASP A 943 99.67 -65.18 -8.81
N ASN A 944 100.76 -65.45 -8.08
CA ASN A 944 100.92 -66.67 -7.29
C ASN A 944 100.48 -66.49 -5.82
N GLY A 945 99.63 -65.49 -5.53
CA GLY A 945 99.25 -65.05 -4.18
C GLY A 945 98.46 -66.06 -3.36
N ILE A 946 97.88 -65.61 -2.24
CA ILE A 946 97.09 -66.49 -1.33
C ILE A 946 95.75 -66.97 -1.93
N GLY A 947 95.38 -66.50 -3.12
CA GLY A 947 94.10 -66.81 -3.78
C GLY A 947 92.90 -66.04 -3.19
N ARG A 948 91.82 -65.90 -3.98
CA ARG A 948 90.70 -65.01 -3.63
C ARG A 948 89.88 -65.48 -2.43
N LYS A 949 89.80 -66.79 -2.15
CA LYS A 949 89.07 -67.32 -0.98
C LYS A 949 89.76 -66.94 0.33
N ALA A 950 91.07 -67.21 0.44
CA ALA A 950 91.84 -66.82 1.61
C ALA A 950 91.89 -65.29 1.78
N ALA A 951 92.00 -64.53 0.67
CA ALA A 951 91.93 -63.08 0.70
C ALA A 951 90.57 -62.58 1.24
N LYS A 952 89.45 -63.20 0.85
CA LYS A 952 88.10 -62.85 1.35
C LYS A 952 87.90 -63.18 2.83
N GLU A 953 88.48 -64.27 3.34
CA GLU A 953 88.42 -64.63 4.76
C GLU A 953 89.19 -63.61 5.62
N ILE A 954 90.32 -63.09 5.13
CA ILE A 954 91.10 -62.04 5.79
C ILE A 954 90.37 -60.67 5.71
N GLN A 955 89.53 -60.44 4.69
CA GLN A 955 88.92 -59.14 4.38
C GLN A 955 87.50 -58.92 4.93
N GLN A 956 86.94 -59.79 5.80
CA GLN A 956 85.56 -59.66 6.33
C GLN A 956 85.23 -58.35 7.10
N GLN A 957 86.13 -57.35 7.14
CA GLN A 957 85.87 -56.03 7.72
C GLN A 957 85.98 -54.80 6.78
N LYS A 958 86.17 -54.92 5.46
CA LYS A 958 86.06 -53.74 4.55
C LYS A 958 85.47 -54.08 3.17
N ASN A 959 84.33 -53.45 2.83
CA ASN A 959 83.63 -53.58 1.54
C ASN A 959 84.51 -53.10 0.36
N GLY A 960 85.02 -54.05 -0.44
CA GLY A 960 85.76 -53.78 -1.68
C GLY A 960 84.83 -53.30 -2.81
N LYS A 961 84.90 -52.00 -3.14
CA LYS A 961 84.10 -51.36 -4.21
C LYS A 961 84.77 -51.32 -5.59
N GLY A 962 86.08 -51.55 -5.70
CA GLY A 962 86.86 -51.31 -6.93
C GLY A 962 86.51 -52.22 -8.11
N THR A 963 86.39 -53.54 -7.89
CA THR A 963 86.08 -54.51 -8.96
C THR A 963 84.64 -54.46 -9.46
N LYS A 964 83.70 -54.00 -8.62
CA LYS A 964 82.28 -53.87 -8.99
C LYS A 964 82.04 -52.70 -9.96
N LEU A 965 82.68 -51.56 -9.70
CA LEU A 965 82.60 -50.38 -10.57
C LEU A 965 83.25 -50.61 -11.94
N MET A 966 84.35 -51.37 -12.03
CA MET A 966 84.91 -51.72 -13.34
C MET A 966 84.12 -52.78 -14.10
N LYS A 967 83.50 -53.76 -13.42
CA LYS A 967 82.54 -54.67 -14.10
C LYS A 967 81.34 -53.90 -14.66
N GLU A 968 80.83 -52.91 -13.93
CA GLU A 968 79.76 -52.04 -14.43
C GLU A 968 80.23 -51.18 -15.61
N ARG A 969 81.46 -50.65 -15.58
CA ARG A 969 82.04 -49.90 -16.73
C ARG A 969 82.26 -50.79 -17.96
N LEU A 970 82.80 -52.00 -17.78
CA LEU A 970 82.95 -53.00 -18.85
C LEU A 970 81.59 -53.41 -19.44
N ASN A 971 80.55 -53.59 -18.60
CA ASN A 971 79.19 -53.86 -19.08
C ASN A 971 78.60 -52.70 -19.89
N ILE A 972 78.87 -51.45 -19.51
CA ILE A 972 78.43 -50.27 -20.28
C ILE A 972 79.15 -50.20 -21.63
N LEU A 973 80.44 -50.54 -21.68
CA LEU A 973 81.20 -50.62 -22.93
C LEU A 973 80.71 -51.79 -23.82
N GLN A 974 80.39 -52.95 -23.23
CA GLN A 974 79.72 -54.06 -23.93
C GLN A 974 78.38 -53.64 -24.53
N GLN A 975 77.58 -52.84 -23.82
CA GLN A 975 76.29 -52.35 -24.35
C GLN A 975 76.45 -51.33 -25.48
N LYS A 976 77.55 -50.55 -25.48
CA LYS A 976 77.82 -49.55 -26.54
C LYS A 976 78.44 -50.16 -27.80
N GLN A 977 79.26 -51.20 -27.71
CA GLN A 977 80.06 -51.72 -28.84
C GLN A 977 79.85 -53.23 -29.16
N GLY A 978 78.94 -53.93 -28.45
CA GLY A 978 78.61 -55.35 -28.62
C GLY A 978 79.40 -56.29 -27.69
N GLU A 979 79.13 -57.61 -27.73
CA GLU A 979 79.75 -58.66 -26.87
C GLU A 979 81.24 -58.93 -27.16
N LYS A 980 82.07 -57.88 -27.27
CA LYS A 980 83.46 -57.99 -27.73
C LYS A 980 84.51 -57.91 -26.62
N TYR A 981 84.15 -57.48 -25.41
CA TYR A 981 85.04 -57.50 -24.24
C TYR A 981 84.64 -58.63 -23.29
N LYS A 982 85.57 -59.53 -22.93
CA LYS A 982 85.29 -60.61 -21.98
C LYS A 982 86.30 -60.58 -20.83
N LEU A 983 85.78 -60.53 -19.60
CA LEU A 983 86.58 -60.60 -18.38
C LEU A 983 86.27 -61.92 -17.65
N THR A 984 87.26 -62.78 -17.52
CA THR A 984 87.17 -64.02 -16.74
C THR A 984 88.16 -63.95 -15.58
N THR A 985 87.79 -64.45 -14.41
CA THR A 985 88.70 -64.53 -13.27
C THR A 985 88.63 -65.91 -12.65
N THR A 986 89.75 -66.62 -12.71
CA THR A 986 89.91 -68.01 -12.32
C THR A 986 90.80 -68.08 -11.07
N ASP A 987 90.40 -68.87 -10.09
CA ASP A 987 91.25 -69.18 -8.93
C ASP A 987 92.22 -70.30 -9.32
N LEU A 988 93.52 -70.09 -9.10
CA LEU A 988 94.54 -71.13 -9.25
C LEU A 988 94.73 -71.87 -7.92
N GLU A 989 95.41 -73.03 -7.93
CA GLU A 989 95.77 -73.73 -6.68
C GLU A 989 96.59 -72.83 -5.76
N GLU A 990 97.51 -72.04 -6.34
CA GLU A 990 98.17 -70.91 -5.69
C GLU A 990 97.99 -69.65 -6.55
N GLY A 991 97.13 -68.73 -6.10
CA GLY A 991 96.97 -67.40 -6.69
C GLY A 991 95.73 -67.19 -7.56
N THR A 992 95.77 -66.18 -8.42
CA THR A 992 94.62 -65.77 -9.26
C THR A 992 95.06 -65.49 -10.69
N LEU A 993 94.25 -65.93 -11.65
CA LEU A 993 94.37 -65.58 -13.06
C LEU A 993 93.19 -64.69 -13.47
N VAL A 994 93.50 -63.50 -13.99
CA VAL A 994 92.54 -62.61 -14.64
C VAL A 994 92.81 -62.60 -16.13
N GLU A 995 91.79 -62.93 -16.93
CA GLU A 995 91.86 -62.92 -18.39
C GLU A 995 90.95 -61.82 -18.94
N ILE A 996 91.52 -60.92 -19.73
CA ILE A 996 90.83 -59.82 -20.39
C ILE A 996 90.99 -60.01 -21.90
N VAL A 997 89.88 -60.26 -22.59
CA VAL A 997 89.83 -60.38 -24.05
C VAL A 997 89.41 -59.05 -24.63
N LEU A 998 90.26 -58.49 -25.50
CA LEU A 998 90.03 -57.28 -26.27
C LEU A 998 89.85 -57.64 -27.74
N PRO A 999 88.86 -57.08 -28.46
CA PRO A 999 88.73 -57.32 -29.90
C PRO A 999 89.92 -56.68 -30.63
N GLU A 1000 90.43 -57.34 -31.67
CA GLU A 1000 91.38 -56.69 -32.59
C GLU A 1000 90.59 -55.66 -33.41
N GLU A 1001 90.80 -54.36 -33.15
CA GLU A 1001 90.26 -53.31 -34.01
C GLU A 1001 91.00 -53.33 -35.35
N LYS A 1002 90.24 -53.15 -36.44
CA LYS A 1002 90.77 -53.11 -37.82
C LYS A 1002 91.47 -51.81 -38.13
#